data_AF-A0A815PH59-F1
#
_entry.id   AF-A0A815PH59-F1
#
_cell.length_a   1.000
_cell.length_b   1.000
_cell.length_c   1.000
_cell.angle_alpha   90.00
_cell.angle_beta   90.00
_cell.angle_gamma   90.00
#
_symmetry.space_group_name_H-M   'P 1'
#
loop_
_entity.id
_entity.type
_entity.pdbx_description
1 polymer ?
#
loop_
_entity_poly.entity_id
_entity_poly.type
_entity_poly.pdbx_seq_one_letter_code
_entity_poly.pdbx_strand_id
1 'polypeptide(L)'
;MATLMQQQPTMKNIALETIPQKRFPLVHVLTSKTESDEIKKEEPFNFEKTIKFLIDPHSSHLIDRRIRLCQKLCRHYQNGFAVKDLHYLMKIFNILGDLCQQQPNYIDVFIQILQNCSKPFLLDKSTDGEIYSSALVAFYSDFGYLLRIPIKRIQKCILETLFKTIQSSNKSALPSNDYDGLKPTTVDYILRIQRHSDLCETLVKTLSLIENDLSLRILIIKLLQTLSSKSPECIAKMLTHDCVNRLVLRMNDADSSGELLFRTIELLWNLFEYGDEEQISEQLNSRVTISLLQEAFLGQVTQSHSQYHRQLRNDILVVCSLIISLKPDAPFVETGFAKQLLLFASYPELRSNNPLVKNFKLTTSQEDFELKKLLFNTVVVLSRNPVINELMIDSRVLLAFLSYIEPLPRKIQPGNVFEWTLSQTEDLQLHALAALSILLPRSLNEYFDYHVGTRLLLFYEWAISDDEYQSQGNSFFGKGGRNNKRSQLKCIFRLFRSLLSTRDDRVQIDLCDQGIIPSITGYLRRVGQQKSIHIDYVDLDIICDGLFILSCLCELDVHRKEIFGSEGIEMLIQLLVIESQYVCGGLGYHRLLVAAIDCVWCCVVGSVINEDEFIQKQGIFALLDLIETNPKSLQNIILGCVLDLTENTKCLHFIMTWQGHKQQQFTHLLCELWRDEEHEIHVSRTEKGVINDHTKPLMGVLQQSVQITPLARFEPSRSVLDLIDNMRSKIYGFFCKLGFSELPGLHEEDFVTLCIIENFLDFKMGEIWQEIVTELDIEGVKLVAPDGEAVDTILRATEERGLAVAATQNYILEQYHKQDLQFEKAFYDDLIRNHTFKEKRLEQWKAYLARTSKYPLLMAAKDYQNQAIRQSRPDEKDYSGYHTVHNLEIPNLSITAFTGPFLQIESTPVELLNKHRQTELTS
;
A
#
# COMPACT_ATOMS: atom_id res chain seq x y z
N MET A 1 -10.03 -1.79 -7.26
CA MET A 1 -9.71 -0.66 -6.36
C MET A 1 -10.61 0.53 -6.67
N ALA A 2 -11.91 0.36 -6.44
CA ALA A 2 -12.89 1.45 -6.49
C ALA A 2 -13.59 1.45 -5.13
N THR A 3 -13.12 2.31 -4.23
CA THR A 3 -13.77 2.53 -2.94
C THR A 3 -13.63 3.99 -2.57
N LEU A 4 -14.72 4.52 -1.99
CA LEU A 4 -14.88 5.83 -1.32
C LEU A 4 -15.34 7.00 -2.19
N MET A 5 -16.61 6.93 -2.62
CA MET A 5 -17.49 8.09 -2.48
C MET A 5 -18.29 7.94 -1.18
N GLN A 6 -18.01 8.76 -0.17
CA GLN A 6 -18.95 8.99 0.93
C GLN A 6 -19.13 10.49 1.18
N GLN A 7 -20.40 10.87 1.09
CA GLN A 7 -20.95 12.17 1.42
C GLN A 7 -20.85 12.40 2.94
N GLN A 8 -20.49 13.62 3.33
CA GLN A 8 -20.54 14.11 4.70
C GLN A 8 -22.00 14.22 5.20
N PRO A 9 -22.35 13.76 6.41
CA PRO A 9 -23.58 14.14 7.08
C PRO A 9 -23.35 15.36 8.00
N THR A 10 -24.21 16.35 7.86
CA THR A 10 -24.33 17.51 8.75
C THR A 10 -24.71 17.07 10.17
N MET A 11 -23.89 17.41 11.17
CA MET A 11 -24.21 17.26 12.59
C MET A 11 -25.43 18.10 12.99
N LYS A 12 -26.40 17.50 13.69
CA LYS A 12 -27.41 18.21 14.49
C LYS A 12 -27.36 17.71 15.93
N ASN A 13 -27.44 18.69 16.82
CA ASN A 13 -27.21 18.67 18.27
C ASN A 13 -27.95 17.57 19.05
N ILE A 14 -27.21 16.99 20.00
CA ILE A 14 -27.73 16.16 21.11
C ILE A 14 -28.18 17.11 22.22
N ALA A 15 -29.43 16.99 22.67
CA ALA A 15 -29.90 17.54 23.94
C ALA A 15 -30.31 16.37 24.85
N LEU A 16 -29.69 16.34 26.04
CA LEU A 16 -30.00 15.48 27.18
C LEU A 16 -31.25 16.00 27.94
N GLU A 17 -31.75 15.16 28.86
CA GLU A 17 -32.81 15.40 29.88
C GLU A 17 -34.23 15.01 29.45
N THR A 18 -35.09 14.33 30.23
CA THR A 18 -35.13 13.96 31.66
C THR A 18 -36.19 12.85 31.86
N ILE A 19 -36.00 12.01 32.87
CA ILE A 19 -36.97 11.02 33.36
C ILE A 19 -38.05 11.73 34.19
N PRO A 20 -39.34 11.31 34.12
CA PRO A 20 -40.16 11.39 35.33
C PRO A 20 -40.91 10.09 35.68
N GLN A 21 -41.14 10.02 36.99
CA GLN A 21 -41.51 8.89 37.81
C GLN A 21 -43.00 8.50 37.75
N LYS A 22 -43.26 7.24 38.10
CA LYS A 22 -44.55 6.65 38.45
C LYS A 22 -45.38 7.52 39.42
N ARG A 23 -46.70 7.53 39.21
CA ARG A 23 -47.70 7.66 40.29
C ARG A 23 -48.79 6.60 40.13
N PHE A 24 -48.94 5.75 41.15
CA PHE A 24 -50.16 5.00 41.43
C PHE A 24 -51.14 5.89 42.22
N PRO A 25 -52.46 5.68 42.06
CA PRO A 25 -53.30 5.27 43.21
C PRO A 25 -54.35 4.20 42.80
N LEU A 26 -54.47 3.10 43.54
CA LEU A 26 -55.34 2.82 44.70
C LEU A 26 -56.76 2.33 44.36
N VAL A 27 -57.14 1.33 45.15
CA VAL A 27 -58.23 0.36 45.05
C VAL A 27 -59.53 0.89 45.67
N HIS A 28 -60.70 0.56 45.10
CA HIS A 28 -61.94 0.16 45.80
C HIS A 28 -62.96 -0.37 44.77
N VAL A 29 -63.26 -1.68 44.72
CA VAL A 29 -64.30 -2.45 45.45
C VAL A 29 -65.74 -2.27 44.91
N LEU A 30 -66.17 -3.35 44.23
CA LEU A 30 -67.49 -4.02 44.18
C LEU A 30 -68.80 -3.25 43.83
N THR A 31 -69.37 -3.76 42.73
CA THR A 31 -70.80 -4.08 42.47
C THR A 31 -71.82 -2.96 42.33
N SER A 32 -72.29 -2.78 41.09
CA SER A 32 -73.73 -2.91 40.78
C SER A 32 -73.90 -3.30 39.30
N LYS A 33 -74.79 -4.27 39.06
CA LYS A 33 -75.24 -4.67 37.74
C LYS A 33 -76.16 -3.59 37.18
N THR A 34 -75.96 -3.20 35.93
CA THR A 34 -77.05 -2.96 34.97
C THR A 34 -76.56 -3.32 33.57
N GLU A 35 -77.33 -4.19 32.94
CA GLU A 35 -77.45 -4.48 31.49
C GLU A 35 -77.32 -3.18 30.66
N SER A 36 -76.84 -3.11 29.43
CA SER A 36 -76.70 -4.03 28.32
C SER A 36 -75.94 -3.27 27.22
N ASP A 37 -74.95 -3.89 26.58
CA ASP A 37 -74.67 -3.70 25.14
C ASP A 37 -73.79 -4.86 24.69
N GLU A 38 -74.44 -5.86 24.11
CA GLU A 38 -73.79 -7.01 23.50
C GLU A 38 -72.96 -6.55 22.28
N ILE A 39 -71.64 -6.43 22.48
CA ILE A 39 -70.69 -6.45 21.38
C ILE A 39 -70.73 -7.88 20.80
N LYS A 40 -71.49 -8.06 19.72
CA LYS A 40 -71.47 -9.29 18.92
C LYS A 40 -70.04 -9.53 18.42
N LYS A 41 -69.36 -10.52 19.01
CA LYS A 41 -68.17 -11.14 18.40
C LYS A 41 -68.58 -11.70 17.04
N GLU A 42 -67.98 -11.22 15.96
CA GLU A 42 -68.17 -11.80 14.64
C GLU A 42 -67.70 -13.28 14.65
N GLU A 43 -68.51 -14.17 14.08
CA GLU A 43 -68.17 -15.60 13.94
C GLU A 43 -66.95 -15.78 13.01
N PRO A 44 -66.03 -16.72 13.30
CA PRO A 44 -64.86 -16.96 12.45
C PRO A 44 -65.27 -17.42 11.05
N PHE A 45 -64.69 -16.79 10.02
CA PHE A 45 -64.91 -17.16 8.62
C PHE A 45 -64.49 -18.62 8.35
N ASN A 46 -65.39 -19.44 7.83
CA ASN A 46 -65.11 -20.86 7.58
C ASN A 46 -64.51 -21.10 6.19
N PHE A 47 -63.17 -21.16 6.12
CA PHE A 47 -62.43 -21.42 4.89
C PHE A 47 -62.74 -22.80 4.27
N GLU A 48 -62.86 -23.86 5.07
CA GLU A 48 -63.07 -25.22 4.57
C GLU A 48 -64.41 -25.37 3.84
N LYS A 49 -65.48 -24.78 4.38
CA LYS A 49 -66.79 -24.75 3.73
C LYS A 49 -66.73 -23.97 2.42
N THR A 50 -65.97 -22.87 2.39
CA THR A 50 -65.81 -22.04 1.19
C THR A 50 -65.04 -22.80 0.10
N ILE A 51 -63.93 -23.46 0.44
CA ILE A 51 -63.13 -24.29 -0.48
C ILE A 51 -63.97 -25.46 -1.02
N LYS A 52 -64.66 -26.21 -0.14
CA LYS A 52 -65.55 -27.31 -0.57
C LYS A 52 -66.62 -26.81 -1.54
N PHE A 53 -67.22 -25.67 -1.26
CA PHE A 53 -68.27 -25.10 -2.13
C PHE A 53 -67.73 -24.59 -3.47
N LEU A 54 -66.48 -24.13 -3.54
CA LEU A 54 -65.85 -23.72 -4.80
C LEU A 54 -65.47 -24.91 -5.69
N ILE A 55 -65.10 -26.04 -5.09
CA ILE A 55 -64.71 -27.27 -5.81
C ILE A 55 -65.92 -28.12 -6.22
N ASP A 56 -67.00 -28.13 -5.41
CA ASP A 56 -68.16 -29.02 -5.61
C ASP A 56 -68.76 -28.91 -7.03
N PRO A 57 -68.75 -30.00 -7.84
CA PRO A 57 -69.32 -30.00 -9.18
C PRO A 57 -70.78 -29.57 -9.24
N HIS A 58 -71.58 -29.87 -8.19
CA HIS A 58 -73.00 -29.54 -8.15
C HIS A 58 -73.28 -28.04 -7.96
N SER A 59 -72.31 -27.29 -7.43
CA SER A 59 -72.43 -25.82 -7.28
C SER A 59 -71.85 -25.05 -8.47
N SER A 60 -71.35 -25.72 -9.51
CA SER A 60 -70.74 -25.11 -10.69
C SER A 60 -71.65 -24.15 -11.45
N HIS A 61 -72.96 -24.42 -11.45
CA HIS A 61 -73.98 -23.56 -12.06
C HIS A 61 -74.36 -22.34 -11.18
N LEU A 62 -73.95 -22.29 -9.91
CA LEU A 62 -74.30 -21.24 -8.94
C LEU A 62 -73.21 -20.15 -8.85
N ILE A 63 -72.85 -19.59 -10.00
CA ILE A 63 -71.73 -18.64 -10.15
C ILE A 63 -71.88 -17.43 -9.21
N ASP A 64 -73.06 -16.78 -9.19
CA ASP A 64 -73.34 -15.62 -8.34
C ASP A 64 -73.21 -15.94 -6.85
N ARG A 65 -73.59 -17.15 -6.43
CA ARG A 65 -73.53 -17.56 -5.03
C ARG A 65 -72.07 -17.81 -4.60
N ARG A 66 -71.27 -18.41 -5.48
CA ARG A 66 -69.81 -18.57 -5.29
C ARG A 66 -69.11 -17.22 -5.22
N ILE A 67 -69.44 -16.29 -6.12
CA ILE A 67 -68.93 -14.90 -6.12
C ILE A 67 -69.26 -14.18 -4.80
N ARG A 68 -70.53 -14.25 -4.33
CA ARG A 68 -70.93 -13.62 -3.06
C ARG A 68 -70.18 -14.18 -1.85
N LEU A 69 -69.85 -15.47 -1.85
CA LEU A 69 -69.03 -16.07 -0.78
C LEU A 69 -67.61 -15.52 -0.77
N CYS A 70 -66.98 -15.40 -1.94
CA CYS A 70 -65.67 -14.76 -2.06
C CYS A 70 -65.71 -13.26 -1.71
N GLN A 71 -66.78 -12.53 -2.06
CA GLN A 71 -66.98 -11.15 -1.62
C GLN A 71 -67.15 -11.03 -0.09
N LYS A 72 -67.79 -12.03 0.55
CA LYS A 72 -67.87 -12.09 2.01
C LYS A 72 -66.48 -12.25 2.63
N LEU A 73 -65.60 -13.05 2.03
CA LEU A 73 -64.20 -13.16 2.43
C LEU A 73 -63.47 -11.82 2.29
N CYS A 74 -63.64 -11.11 1.17
CA CYS A 74 -63.02 -9.78 0.97
C CYS A 74 -63.42 -8.78 2.07
N ARG A 75 -64.70 -8.77 2.47
CA ARG A 75 -65.21 -7.87 3.51
C ARG A 75 -64.70 -8.23 4.89
N HIS A 76 -64.70 -9.52 5.23
CA HIS A 76 -64.22 -10.02 6.51
C HIS A 76 -62.72 -9.74 6.72
N TYR A 77 -61.90 -9.80 5.66
CA TYR A 77 -60.45 -9.56 5.73
C TYR A 77 -60.03 -8.22 5.09
N GLN A 78 -60.86 -7.18 5.20
CA GLN A 78 -60.57 -5.86 4.63
C GLN A 78 -59.34 -5.16 5.25
N ASN A 79 -58.99 -5.52 6.49
CA ASN A 79 -57.88 -4.95 7.26
C ASN A 79 -56.58 -5.78 7.21
N GLY A 80 -56.57 -6.91 6.50
CA GLY A 80 -55.43 -7.82 6.39
C GLY A 80 -55.77 -9.25 6.82
N PHE A 81 -54.96 -10.21 6.36
CA PHE A 81 -55.13 -11.63 6.65
C PHE A 81 -54.31 -12.05 7.88
N ALA A 82 -54.89 -12.91 8.72
CA ALA A 82 -54.13 -13.55 9.80
C ALA A 82 -53.15 -14.57 9.20
N VAL A 83 -51.92 -14.61 9.73
CA VAL A 83 -50.86 -15.48 9.19
C VAL A 83 -51.25 -16.97 9.23
N LYS A 84 -52.01 -17.39 10.24
CA LYS A 84 -52.53 -18.76 10.38
C LYS A 84 -53.50 -19.21 9.29
N ASP A 85 -54.08 -18.26 8.53
CA ASP A 85 -55.10 -18.55 7.50
C ASP A 85 -54.50 -18.59 6.08
N LEU A 86 -53.20 -18.31 5.91
CA LEU A 86 -52.58 -18.12 4.59
C LEU A 86 -52.57 -19.38 3.73
N HIS A 87 -52.47 -20.57 4.31
CA HIS A 87 -52.52 -21.82 3.54
C HIS A 87 -53.91 -22.06 2.94
N TYR A 88 -54.98 -21.65 3.62
CA TYR A 88 -56.34 -21.69 3.05
C TYR A 88 -56.49 -20.66 1.93
N LEU A 89 -55.92 -19.46 2.13
CA LEU A 89 -55.94 -18.40 1.12
C LEU A 89 -55.25 -18.83 -0.18
N MET A 90 -54.07 -19.47 -0.10
CA MET A 90 -53.37 -19.99 -1.28
C MET A 90 -54.18 -21.06 -2.02
N LYS A 91 -54.86 -21.96 -1.30
CA LYS A 91 -55.78 -22.93 -1.92
C LYS A 91 -56.90 -22.24 -2.69
N ILE A 92 -57.48 -21.18 -2.12
CA ILE A 92 -58.51 -20.38 -2.79
C ILE A 92 -57.93 -19.72 -4.04
N PHE A 93 -56.71 -19.18 -4.00
CA PHE A 93 -56.06 -18.58 -5.18
C PHE A 93 -55.84 -19.57 -6.32
N ASN A 94 -55.40 -20.80 -6.01
CA ASN A 94 -55.22 -21.82 -7.04
C ASN A 94 -56.57 -22.19 -7.70
N ILE A 95 -57.61 -22.41 -6.89
CA ILE A 95 -58.96 -22.72 -7.40
C ILE A 95 -59.51 -21.57 -8.24
N LEU A 96 -59.38 -20.32 -7.76
CA LEU A 96 -59.82 -19.15 -8.52
C LEU A 96 -59.00 -18.93 -9.78
N GLY A 97 -57.70 -19.27 -9.77
CA GLY A 97 -56.84 -19.23 -10.95
C GLY A 97 -57.35 -20.12 -12.07
N ASP A 98 -57.73 -21.36 -11.75
CA ASP A 98 -58.32 -22.31 -12.71
C ASP A 98 -59.72 -21.88 -13.17
N LEU A 99 -60.56 -21.44 -12.23
CA LEU A 99 -61.92 -20.99 -12.53
C LEU A 99 -61.94 -19.73 -13.40
N CYS A 100 -61.00 -18.80 -13.22
CA CYS A 100 -60.92 -17.57 -14.03
C CYS A 100 -60.58 -17.86 -15.49
N GLN A 101 -59.84 -18.94 -15.78
CA GLN A 101 -59.54 -19.35 -17.15
C GLN A 101 -60.78 -19.92 -17.86
N GLN A 102 -61.66 -20.60 -17.11
CA GLN A 102 -62.88 -21.19 -17.64
C GLN A 102 -64.04 -20.17 -17.67
N GLN A 103 -64.12 -19.29 -16.68
CA GLN A 103 -65.22 -18.35 -16.47
C GLN A 103 -64.71 -16.97 -16.02
N PRO A 104 -64.81 -15.93 -16.87
CA PRO A 104 -64.25 -14.61 -16.59
C PRO A 104 -64.95 -13.85 -15.44
N ASN A 105 -66.15 -14.25 -15.03
CA ASN A 105 -66.92 -13.60 -13.96
C ASN A 105 -66.21 -13.63 -12.59
N TYR A 106 -65.24 -14.53 -12.40
CA TYR A 106 -64.46 -14.63 -11.16
C TYR A 106 -63.30 -13.62 -11.07
N ILE A 107 -62.92 -12.98 -12.19
CA ILE A 107 -61.72 -12.12 -12.26
C ILE A 107 -61.80 -10.96 -11.28
N ASP A 108 -62.92 -10.22 -11.25
CA ASP A 108 -63.04 -9.02 -10.41
C ASP A 108 -62.99 -9.35 -8.92
N VAL A 109 -63.60 -10.47 -8.52
CA VAL A 109 -63.59 -10.92 -7.12
C VAL A 109 -62.20 -11.44 -6.74
N PHE A 110 -61.51 -12.14 -7.64
CA PHE A 110 -60.15 -12.58 -7.39
C PHE A 110 -59.20 -11.39 -7.22
N ILE A 111 -59.32 -10.36 -8.06
CA ILE A 111 -58.57 -9.10 -7.92
C ILE A 111 -58.82 -8.45 -6.56
N GLN A 112 -60.07 -8.41 -6.07
CA GLN A 112 -60.37 -7.86 -4.75
C GLN A 112 -59.67 -8.64 -3.61
N ILE A 113 -59.63 -9.97 -3.67
CA ILE A 113 -58.94 -10.78 -2.66
C ILE A 113 -57.42 -10.53 -2.73
N LEU A 114 -56.85 -10.46 -3.93
CA LEU A 114 -55.42 -10.17 -4.12
C LEU A 114 -55.06 -8.78 -3.56
N GLN A 115 -55.90 -7.77 -3.79
CA GLN A 115 -55.69 -6.42 -3.25
C GLN A 115 -55.66 -6.40 -1.71
N ASN A 116 -56.45 -7.24 -1.04
CA ASN A 116 -56.39 -7.35 0.43
C ASN A 116 -55.04 -7.89 0.92
N CYS A 117 -54.28 -8.63 0.09
CA CYS A 117 -52.93 -9.08 0.43
C CYS A 117 -51.89 -7.95 0.41
N SER A 118 -52.26 -6.74 -0.03
CA SER A 118 -51.38 -5.56 0.10
C SER A 118 -51.44 -4.93 1.50
N LYS A 119 -52.30 -5.44 2.39
CA LYS A 119 -52.40 -5.03 3.79
C LYS A 119 -51.39 -5.82 4.65
N PRO A 120 -50.95 -5.30 5.81
CA PRO A 120 -50.06 -6.05 6.68
C PRO A 120 -50.70 -7.36 7.13
N PHE A 121 -49.91 -8.44 7.15
CA PHE A 121 -50.37 -9.69 7.73
C PHE A 121 -50.47 -9.56 9.25
N LEU A 122 -51.44 -10.23 9.85
CA LEU A 122 -51.80 -10.06 11.26
C LEU A 122 -51.33 -11.27 12.10
N LEU A 123 -50.71 -10.99 13.24
CA LEU A 123 -50.17 -11.95 14.20
C LEU A 123 -51.03 -11.95 15.48
N ASP A 124 -51.33 -13.13 16.03
CA ASP A 124 -52.03 -13.24 17.32
C ASP A 124 -51.07 -12.88 18.47
N LYS A 125 -49.80 -13.30 18.38
CA LYS A 125 -48.72 -13.04 19.35
C LYS A 125 -47.43 -12.60 18.66
N SER A 126 -46.55 -11.89 19.36
CA SER A 126 -45.24 -11.48 18.80
C SER A 126 -44.32 -12.67 18.45
N THR A 127 -44.46 -13.79 19.16
CA THR A 127 -43.73 -15.04 18.89
C THR A 127 -44.16 -15.71 17.58
N ASP A 128 -45.36 -15.38 17.08
CA ASP A 128 -45.91 -16.00 15.87
C ASP A 128 -45.12 -15.64 14.61
N GLY A 129 -44.39 -14.52 14.63
CA GLY A 129 -43.49 -14.16 13.54
C GLY A 129 -42.40 -15.22 13.31
N GLU A 130 -41.84 -15.83 14.35
CA GLU A 130 -40.85 -16.89 14.16
C GLU A 130 -41.50 -18.22 13.77
N ILE A 131 -42.63 -18.56 14.42
CA ILE A 131 -43.35 -19.82 14.22
C ILE A 131 -43.86 -19.97 12.78
N TYR A 132 -44.45 -18.90 12.21
CA TYR A 132 -45.03 -18.94 10.87
C TYR A 132 -44.11 -18.35 9.78
N SER A 133 -42.83 -18.10 10.10
CA SER A 133 -41.86 -17.58 9.13
C SER A 133 -41.78 -18.46 7.87
N SER A 134 -41.70 -19.78 8.03
CA SER A 134 -41.67 -20.76 6.92
C SER A 134 -42.95 -20.74 6.09
N ALA A 135 -44.11 -20.60 6.73
CA ALA A 135 -45.41 -20.51 6.04
C ALA A 135 -45.52 -19.21 5.21
N LEU A 136 -44.99 -18.10 5.72
CA LEU A 136 -44.93 -16.83 4.99
C LEU A 136 -43.93 -16.88 3.83
N VAL A 137 -42.78 -17.54 3.99
CA VAL A 137 -41.81 -17.77 2.90
C VAL A 137 -42.46 -18.59 1.78
N ALA A 138 -43.17 -19.68 2.14
CA ALA A 138 -43.92 -20.50 1.19
C ALA A 138 -45.02 -19.68 0.51
N PHE A 139 -45.78 -18.89 1.27
CA PHE A 139 -46.82 -18.01 0.73
C PHE A 139 -46.27 -17.06 -0.34
N TYR A 140 -45.18 -16.34 -0.09
CA TYR A 140 -44.63 -15.41 -1.09
C TYR A 140 -44.06 -16.12 -2.32
N SER A 141 -43.52 -17.32 -2.15
CA SER A 141 -43.08 -18.17 -3.27
C SER A 141 -44.27 -18.59 -4.14
N ASP A 142 -45.32 -19.12 -3.51
CA ASP A 142 -46.57 -19.51 -4.18
C ASP A 142 -47.31 -18.32 -4.81
N PHE A 143 -47.30 -17.16 -4.14
CA PHE A 143 -47.87 -15.93 -4.65
C PHE A 143 -47.16 -15.45 -5.92
N GLY A 144 -45.84 -15.62 -6.00
CA GLY A 144 -45.07 -15.42 -7.23
C GLY A 144 -45.50 -16.37 -8.35
N TYR A 145 -45.73 -17.66 -8.04
CA TYR A 145 -46.16 -18.66 -9.03
C TYR A 145 -47.51 -18.35 -9.67
N LEU A 146 -48.39 -17.58 -9.00
CA LEU A 146 -49.66 -17.12 -9.58
C LEU A 146 -49.48 -16.23 -10.82
N LEU A 147 -48.29 -15.65 -11.05
CA LEU A 147 -47.98 -14.90 -12.27
C LEU A 147 -48.07 -15.78 -13.55
N ARG A 148 -48.07 -17.10 -13.42
CA ARG A 148 -48.28 -18.04 -14.56
C ARG A 148 -49.71 -18.02 -15.11
N ILE A 149 -50.68 -17.47 -14.39
CA ILE A 149 -52.06 -17.35 -14.87
C ILE A 149 -52.08 -16.39 -16.06
N PRO A 150 -52.53 -16.81 -17.26
CA PRO A 150 -52.41 -16.04 -18.51
C PRO A 150 -53.47 -14.92 -18.62
N ILE A 151 -53.76 -14.21 -17.53
CA ILE A 151 -54.77 -13.15 -17.45
C ILE A 151 -54.09 -11.86 -16.98
N LYS A 152 -53.92 -10.91 -17.90
CA LYS A 152 -53.18 -9.65 -17.68
C LYS A 152 -53.66 -8.84 -16.47
N ARG A 153 -54.99 -8.73 -16.27
CA ARG A 153 -55.56 -7.98 -15.13
C ARG A 153 -55.15 -8.59 -13.79
N ILE A 154 -55.06 -9.92 -13.71
CA ILE A 154 -54.65 -10.64 -12.50
C ILE A 154 -53.15 -10.49 -12.30
N GLN A 155 -52.34 -10.72 -13.33
CA GLN A 155 -50.88 -10.54 -13.27
C GLN A 155 -50.49 -9.12 -12.82
N LYS A 156 -51.12 -8.10 -13.40
CA LYS A 156 -50.93 -6.70 -12.99
C LYS A 156 -51.29 -6.48 -11.53
N CYS A 157 -52.42 -7.00 -11.08
CA CYS A 157 -52.85 -6.90 -9.68
C CYS A 157 -51.85 -7.58 -8.73
N ILE A 158 -51.33 -8.75 -9.07
CA ILE A 158 -50.31 -9.47 -8.27
C ILE A 158 -49.06 -8.60 -8.12
N LEU A 159 -48.52 -8.08 -9.23
CA LEU A 159 -47.32 -7.24 -9.21
C LEU A 159 -47.53 -5.94 -8.41
N GLU A 160 -48.66 -5.26 -8.61
CA GLU A 160 -49.01 -4.06 -7.83
C GLU A 160 -49.18 -4.37 -6.33
N THR A 161 -49.72 -5.55 -6.00
CA THR A 161 -49.87 -6.00 -4.61
C THR A 161 -48.51 -6.23 -3.98
N LEU A 162 -47.62 -6.99 -4.63
CA LEU A 162 -46.25 -7.21 -4.17
C LEU A 162 -45.49 -5.90 -4.00
N PHE A 163 -45.59 -5.01 -4.98
CA PHE A 163 -44.95 -3.71 -4.92
C PHE A 163 -45.43 -2.86 -3.73
N LYS A 164 -46.75 -2.86 -3.45
CA LYS A 164 -47.33 -2.19 -2.27
C LYS A 164 -46.86 -2.79 -0.95
N THR A 165 -46.65 -4.11 -0.87
CA THR A 165 -46.13 -4.75 0.36
C THR A 165 -44.71 -4.29 0.70
N ILE A 166 -43.93 -3.88 -0.30
CA ILE A 166 -42.55 -3.41 -0.13
C ILE A 166 -42.52 -1.89 0.13
N GLN A 167 -43.38 -1.11 -0.56
CA GLN A 167 -43.40 0.35 -0.46
C GLN A 167 -44.17 0.93 0.73
N SER A 168 -44.88 0.12 1.52
CA SER A 168 -45.71 0.60 2.64
C SER A 168 -44.92 1.16 3.84
N SER A 169 -43.72 1.70 3.61
CA SER A 169 -42.98 2.51 4.56
C SER A 169 -43.76 3.79 4.88
N ASN A 170 -44.29 3.85 6.11
CA ASN A 170 -44.48 5.06 6.92
C ASN A 170 -45.73 5.95 6.76
N LYS A 171 -46.82 5.56 6.09
CA LYS A 171 -48.04 6.44 6.05
C LYS A 171 -49.39 5.82 6.45
N SER A 172 -49.49 4.54 6.78
CA SER A 172 -50.80 3.93 7.08
C SER A 172 -50.76 2.79 8.10
N ALA A 173 -50.10 3.00 9.24
CA ALA A 173 -50.46 2.21 10.42
C ALA A 173 -51.79 2.78 10.93
N LEU A 174 -52.91 2.09 10.66
CA LEU A 174 -54.18 2.37 11.32
C LEU A 174 -53.98 2.32 12.85
N PRO A 175 -54.74 3.09 13.64
CA PRO A 175 -54.71 3.01 15.11
C PRO A 175 -54.86 1.56 15.58
N SER A 176 -54.17 1.19 16.65
CA SER A 176 -54.13 -0.18 17.21
C SER A 176 -55.50 -0.79 17.56
N ASN A 177 -56.56 0.02 17.59
CA ASN A 177 -57.92 -0.42 17.90
C ASN A 177 -58.66 -1.04 16.69
N ASP A 178 -58.15 -0.90 15.46
CA ASP A 178 -58.83 -1.35 14.23
C ASP A 178 -58.47 -2.79 13.78
N TYR A 179 -57.63 -3.49 14.55
CA TYR A 179 -57.13 -4.84 14.22
C TYR A 179 -57.64 -5.95 15.16
N ASP A 180 -58.73 -5.71 15.89
CA ASP A 180 -59.36 -6.70 16.79
C ASP A 180 -58.39 -7.40 17.77
N GLY A 181 -57.37 -6.67 18.25
CA GLY A 181 -56.34 -7.18 19.17
C GLY A 181 -55.16 -7.91 18.51
N LEU A 182 -55.13 -8.01 17.19
CA LEU A 182 -54.02 -8.59 16.41
C LEU A 182 -52.92 -7.56 16.13
N LYS A 183 -51.67 -8.04 15.98
CA LYS A 183 -50.51 -7.18 15.68
C LYS A 183 -50.13 -7.25 14.20
N PRO A 184 -50.00 -6.13 13.48
CA PRO A 184 -49.55 -6.14 12.09
C PRO A 184 -48.05 -6.42 11.97
N THR A 185 -47.64 -7.11 10.90
CA THR A 185 -46.24 -7.32 10.52
C THR A 185 -45.57 -6.00 10.10
N THR A 186 -44.27 -5.85 10.41
CA THR A 186 -43.46 -4.71 9.94
C THR A 186 -42.94 -4.93 8.52
N VAL A 187 -42.65 -3.84 7.81
CA VAL A 187 -42.06 -3.89 6.45
C VAL A 187 -40.70 -4.59 6.44
N ASP A 188 -39.86 -4.30 7.44
CA ASP A 188 -38.54 -4.93 7.59
C ASP A 188 -38.66 -6.46 7.76
N TYR A 189 -39.65 -6.90 8.54
CA TYR A 189 -39.94 -8.33 8.69
C TYR A 189 -40.40 -8.96 7.37
N ILE A 190 -41.27 -8.28 6.60
CA ILE A 190 -41.71 -8.77 5.27
C ILE A 190 -40.53 -8.87 4.29
N LEU A 191 -39.64 -7.87 4.26
CA LEU A 191 -38.42 -7.93 3.44
C LEU A 191 -37.53 -9.11 3.84
N ARG A 192 -37.39 -9.37 5.14
CA ARG A 192 -36.68 -10.54 5.67
C ARG A 192 -37.31 -11.87 5.24
N ILE A 193 -38.63 -11.94 5.09
CA ILE A 193 -39.32 -13.11 4.57
C ILE A 193 -39.09 -13.25 3.05
N GLN A 194 -39.26 -12.15 2.31
CA GLN A 194 -39.14 -12.15 0.85
C GLN A 194 -37.74 -12.56 0.37
N ARG A 195 -36.66 -12.15 1.06
CA ARG A 195 -35.29 -12.61 0.72
C ARG A 195 -35.13 -14.13 0.79
N HIS A 196 -35.84 -14.80 1.69
CA HIS A 196 -35.78 -16.25 1.84
C HIS A 196 -36.73 -16.99 0.89
N SER A 197 -37.73 -16.30 0.30
CA SER A 197 -38.67 -16.88 -0.68
C SER A 197 -38.09 -17.02 -2.09
N ASP A 198 -38.74 -17.81 -2.94
CA ASP A 198 -38.38 -18.02 -4.36
C ASP A 198 -38.98 -16.93 -5.28
N LEU A 199 -39.43 -15.81 -4.68
CA LEU A 199 -40.09 -14.74 -5.40
C LEU A 199 -39.19 -14.12 -6.49
N CYS A 200 -37.94 -13.77 -6.15
CA CYS A 200 -36.99 -13.20 -7.12
C CYS A 200 -36.75 -14.15 -8.29
N GLU A 201 -36.58 -15.43 -8.02
CA GLU A 201 -36.39 -16.46 -9.04
C GLU A 201 -37.59 -16.54 -9.98
N THR A 202 -38.78 -16.52 -9.40
CA THR A 202 -40.03 -16.60 -10.15
C THR A 202 -40.23 -15.36 -11.01
N LEU A 203 -39.92 -14.17 -10.49
CA LEU A 203 -39.97 -12.91 -11.24
C LEU A 203 -39.03 -12.93 -12.45
N VAL A 204 -37.78 -13.37 -12.27
CA VAL A 204 -36.81 -13.51 -13.37
C VAL A 204 -37.27 -14.54 -14.41
N LYS A 205 -37.80 -15.69 -13.96
CA LYS A 205 -38.38 -16.71 -14.85
C LYS A 205 -39.61 -16.17 -15.61
N THR A 206 -40.42 -15.30 -15.00
CA THR A 206 -41.59 -14.70 -15.66
C THR A 206 -41.25 -13.64 -16.71
N LEU A 207 -40.05 -13.05 -16.70
CA LEU A 207 -39.61 -12.13 -17.76
C LEU A 207 -39.67 -12.80 -19.15
N SER A 208 -39.30 -14.08 -19.24
CA SER A 208 -39.39 -14.87 -20.49
C SER A 208 -40.83 -15.31 -20.84
N LEU A 209 -41.76 -15.32 -19.88
CA LEU A 209 -43.16 -15.68 -20.16
C LEU A 209 -43.95 -14.48 -20.71
N ILE A 210 -43.53 -13.26 -20.39
CA ILE A 210 -44.25 -12.02 -20.67
C ILE A 210 -43.50 -11.18 -21.73
N GLU A 211 -42.96 -11.87 -22.74
CA GLU A 211 -42.15 -11.26 -23.80
C GLU A 211 -42.91 -10.25 -24.69
N ASN A 212 -44.23 -10.27 -24.69
CA ASN A 212 -45.04 -9.41 -25.57
C ASN A 212 -45.81 -8.32 -24.81
N ASP A 213 -45.70 -8.24 -23.48
CA ASP A 213 -46.39 -7.22 -22.68
C ASP A 213 -45.40 -6.29 -21.97
N LEU A 214 -45.15 -5.15 -22.60
CA LEU A 214 -44.26 -4.10 -22.07
C LEU A 214 -44.70 -3.61 -20.68
N SER A 215 -46.02 -3.45 -20.47
CA SER A 215 -46.55 -2.87 -19.23
C SER A 215 -46.30 -3.76 -18.01
N LEU A 216 -46.46 -5.08 -18.18
CA LEU A 216 -46.17 -6.06 -17.13
C LEU A 216 -44.67 -6.23 -16.93
N ARG A 217 -43.87 -6.19 -18.01
CA ARG A 217 -42.41 -6.27 -17.90
C ARG A 217 -41.84 -5.12 -17.07
N ILE A 218 -42.24 -3.89 -17.34
CA ILE A 218 -41.77 -2.72 -16.58
C ILE A 218 -42.11 -2.87 -15.10
N LEU A 219 -43.32 -3.37 -14.76
CA LEU A 219 -43.70 -3.65 -13.38
C LEU A 219 -42.83 -4.72 -12.71
N ILE A 220 -42.45 -5.79 -13.44
CA ILE A 220 -41.54 -6.82 -12.93
C ILE A 220 -40.15 -6.23 -12.69
N ILE A 221 -39.60 -5.49 -13.65
CA ILE A 221 -38.27 -4.86 -13.52
C ILE A 221 -38.27 -3.89 -12.33
N LYS A 222 -39.33 -3.10 -12.16
CA LYS A 222 -39.48 -2.18 -11.02
C LYS A 222 -39.50 -2.90 -9.67
N LEU A 223 -40.16 -4.07 -9.62
CA LEU A 223 -40.18 -4.91 -8.42
C LEU A 223 -38.80 -5.52 -8.13
N LEU A 224 -38.14 -6.07 -9.15
CA LEU A 224 -36.78 -6.61 -9.05
C LEU A 224 -35.78 -5.53 -8.62
N GLN A 225 -35.85 -4.33 -9.19
CA GLN A 225 -35.03 -3.18 -8.81
C GLN A 225 -35.21 -2.80 -7.33
N THR A 226 -36.45 -2.84 -6.84
CA THR A 226 -36.72 -2.51 -5.44
C THR A 226 -36.14 -3.59 -4.53
N LEU A 227 -36.30 -4.87 -4.88
CA LEU A 227 -35.76 -6.00 -4.12
C LEU A 227 -34.22 -6.02 -4.13
N SER A 228 -33.58 -5.71 -5.27
CA SER A 228 -32.12 -5.67 -5.39
C SER A 228 -31.51 -4.58 -4.51
N SER A 229 -32.15 -3.40 -4.41
CA SER A 229 -31.66 -2.30 -3.58
C SER A 229 -31.71 -2.55 -2.06
N LYS A 230 -32.36 -3.64 -1.62
CA LYS A 230 -32.66 -3.91 -0.20
C LYS A 230 -32.01 -5.17 0.34
N SER A 231 -31.57 -6.11 -0.49
CA SER A 231 -31.00 -7.39 -0.04
C SER A 231 -30.03 -7.99 -1.06
N PRO A 232 -28.79 -8.33 -0.65
CA PRO A 232 -27.83 -9.03 -1.50
C PRO A 232 -28.24 -10.48 -1.79
N GLU A 233 -28.98 -11.15 -0.89
CA GLU A 233 -29.46 -12.52 -1.13
C GLU A 233 -30.48 -12.57 -2.28
N CYS A 234 -31.31 -11.54 -2.42
CA CYS A 234 -32.19 -11.37 -3.59
C CYS A 234 -31.38 -11.26 -4.88
N ILE A 235 -30.26 -10.52 -4.86
CA ILE A 235 -29.36 -10.38 -6.02
C ILE A 235 -28.74 -11.72 -6.38
N ALA A 236 -28.21 -12.46 -5.41
CA ALA A 236 -27.66 -13.80 -5.66
C ALA A 236 -28.68 -14.72 -6.35
N LYS A 237 -29.93 -14.75 -5.86
CA LYS A 237 -31.02 -15.50 -6.50
C LYS A 237 -31.34 -15.01 -7.92
N MET A 238 -31.29 -13.70 -8.18
CA MET A 238 -31.46 -13.17 -9.54
C MET A 238 -30.34 -13.64 -10.47
N LEU A 239 -29.08 -13.58 -10.02
CA LEU A 239 -27.92 -13.98 -10.82
C LEU A 239 -27.94 -15.48 -11.14
N THR A 240 -28.27 -16.35 -10.17
CA THR A 240 -28.40 -17.81 -10.42
C THR A 240 -29.44 -18.18 -11.49
N HIS A 241 -30.32 -17.25 -11.88
CA HIS A 241 -31.36 -17.47 -12.90
C HIS A 241 -31.19 -16.61 -14.17
N ASP A 242 -29.96 -16.21 -14.48
CA ASP A 242 -29.61 -15.52 -15.74
C ASP A 242 -30.36 -14.18 -15.92
N CYS A 243 -30.60 -13.47 -14.81
CA CYS A 243 -31.36 -12.22 -14.83
C CYS A 243 -30.73 -11.18 -15.75
N VAL A 244 -29.40 -11.04 -15.71
CA VAL A 244 -28.67 -9.98 -16.41
C VAL A 244 -28.84 -10.13 -17.93
N ASN A 245 -28.62 -11.33 -18.46
CA ASN A 245 -28.78 -11.63 -19.88
C ASN A 245 -30.23 -11.40 -20.33
N ARG A 246 -31.21 -11.92 -19.56
CA ARG A 246 -32.65 -11.76 -19.85
C ARG A 246 -33.09 -10.29 -19.91
N LEU A 247 -32.53 -9.44 -19.06
CA LEU A 247 -32.80 -8.01 -19.07
C LEU A 247 -32.24 -7.33 -20.33
N VAL A 248 -30.97 -7.57 -20.65
CA VAL A 248 -30.30 -6.92 -21.79
C VAL A 248 -30.92 -7.34 -23.12
N LEU A 249 -31.31 -8.61 -23.27
CA LEU A 249 -31.91 -9.14 -24.50
C LEU A 249 -33.11 -8.35 -25.01
N ARG A 250 -33.84 -7.66 -24.13
CA ARG A 250 -35.08 -6.93 -24.46
C ARG A 250 -35.08 -5.47 -23.99
N MET A 251 -33.92 -4.90 -23.66
CA MET A 251 -33.83 -3.53 -23.15
C MET A 251 -34.11 -2.46 -24.23
N ASN A 252 -33.94 -2.81 -25.52
CA ASN A 252 -34.14 -1.94 -26.68
C ASN A 252 -35.54 -2.07 -27.30
N ASP A 253 -36.46 -2.80 -26.67
CA ASP A 253 -37.85 -2.89 -27.15
C ASP A 253 -38.51 -1.50 -27.19
N ALA A 254 -39.38 -1.26 -28.18
CA ALA A 254 -40.01 0.03 -28.39
C ALA A 254 -40.88 0.46 -27.18
N ASP A 255 -40.45 1.53 -26.50
CA ASP A 255 -41.15 2.11 -25.36
C ASP A 255 -41.20 3.63 -25.49
N SER A 256 -42.41 4.18 -25.68
CA SER A 256 -42.62 5.63 -25.79
C SER A 256 -42.37 6.38 -24.48
N SER A 257 -42.40 5.69 -23.34
CA SER A 257 -42.13 6.29 -22.03
C SER A 257 -40.64 6.41 -21.72
N GLY A 258 -39.81 5.58 -22.38
CA GLY A 258 -38.39 5.43 -22.10
C GLY A 258 -38.07 4.74 -20.77
N GLU A 259 -39.06 4.35 -19.98
CA GLU A 259 -38.88 3.79 -18.63
C GLU A 259 -38.18 2.43 -18.68
N LEU A 260 -38.41 1.62 -19.72
CA LEU A 260 -37.83 0.28 -19.84
C LEU A 260 -36.30 0.29 -19.77
N LEU A 261 -35.64 1.08 -20.63
CA LEU A 261 -34.18 1.12 -20.70
C LEU A 261 -33.59 1.66 -19.40
N PHE A 262 -34.14 2.77 -18.88
CA PHE A 262 -33.68 3.37 -17.63
C PHE A 262 -33.76 2.41 -16.44
N ARG A 263 -34.92 1.76 -16.24
CA ARG A 263 -35.10 0.79 -15.15
C ARG A 263 -34.19 -0.43 -15.30
N THR A 264 -33.92 -0.83 -16.54
CA THR A 264 -33.01 -1.94 -16.82
C THR A 264 -31.59 -1.57 -16.44
N ILE A 265 -31.11 -0.39 -16.83
CA ILE A 265 -29.76 0.08 -16.47
C ILE A 265 -29.62 0.31 -14.96
N GLU A 266 -30.62 0.88 -14.28
CA GLU A 266 -30.60 1.01 -12.81
C GLU A 266 -30.58 -0.35 -12.09
N LEU A 267 -31.31 -1.35 -12.60
CA LEU A 267 -31.26 -2.70 -12.05
C LEU A 267 -29.88 -3.35 -12.30
N LEU A 268 -29.31 -3.21 -13.49
CA LEU A 268 -27.96 -3.68 -13.78
C LEU A 268 -26.93 -3.02 -12.85
N TRP A 269 -27.06 -1.72 -12.58
CA TRP A 269 -26.21 -1.01 -11.62
C TRP A 269 -26.27 -1.66 -10.23
N ASN A 270 -27.47 -1.92 -9.70
CA ASN A 270 -27.62 -2.58 -8.41
C ASN A 270 -27.00 -3.98 -8.40
N LEU A 271 -27.10 -4.72 -9.51
CA LEU A 271 -26.49 -6.04 -9.64
C LEU A 271 -24.95 -5.92 -9.62
N PHE A 272 -24.35 -4.96 -10.33
CA PHE A 272 -22.91 -4.73 -10.29
C PHE A 272 -22.39 -4.25 -8.93
N GLU A 273 -23.14 -3.39 -8.23
CA GLU A 273 -22.68 -2.78 -6.98
C GLU A 273 -22.66 -3.77 -5.80
N TYR A 274 -23.61 -4.72 -5.77
CA TYR A 274 -23.81 -5.62 -4.63
C TYR A 274 -23.78 -7.12 -4.99
N GLY A 275 -23.66 -7.47 -6.27
CA GLY A 275 -23.67 -8.85 -6.75
C GLY A 275 -22.29 -9.43 -7.00
N ASP A 276 -22.27 -10.69 -7.45
CA ASP A 276 -21.05 -11.39 -7.83
C ASP A 276 -20.60 -10.94 -9.23
N GLU A 277 -19.52 -10.16 -9.28
CA GLU A 277 -18.95 -9.60 -10.50
C GLU A 277 -18.62 -10.68 -11.54
N GLU A 278 -18.17 -11.87 -11.11
CA GLU A 278 -17.81 -12.95 -12.03
C GLU A 278 -19.03 -13.48 -12.77
N GLN A 279 -20.10 -13.83 -12.05
CA GLN A 279 -21.36 -14.31 -12.63
C GLN A 279 -22.01 -13.28 -13.56
N ILE A 280 -21.98 -11.99 -13.18
CA ILE A 280 -22.53 -10.91 -14.01
C ILE A 280 -21.75 -10.81 -15.32
N SER A 281 -20.42 -10.84 -15.22
CA SER A 281 -19.55 -10.75 -16.39
C SER A 281 -19.73 -11.94 -17.34
N GLU A 282 -19.95 -13.14 -16.83
CA GLU A 282 -20.25 -14.34 -17.65
C GLU A 282 -21.57 -14.21 -18.40
N GLN A 283 -22.63 -13.73 -17.73
CA GLN A 283 -23.94 -13.52 -18.35
C GLN A 283 -23.91 -12.43 -19.44
N LEU A 284 -22.99 -11.47 -19.34
CA LEU A 284 -22.83 -10.38 -20.31
C LEU A 284 -21.82 -10.68 -21.41
N ASN A 285 -21.04 -11.75 -21.29
CA ASN A 285 -19.98 -12.12 -22.23
C ASN A 285 -20.53 -12.84 -23.48
N SER A 286 -21.36 -12.13 -24.25
CA SER A 286 -21.94 -12.64 -25.49
C SER A 286 -21.99 -11.56 -26.55
N ARG A 287 -21.73 -11.93 -27.81
CA ARG A 287 -21.82 -11.01 -28.97
C ARG A 287 -23.18 -10.35 -29.06
N VAL A 288 -24.26 -11.08 -28.75
CA VAL A 288 -25.63 -10.55 -28.79
C VAL A 288 -25.81 -9.46 -27.75
N THR A 289 -25.39 -9.73 -26.51
CA THR A 289 -25.52 -8.79 -25.39
C THR A 289 -24.73 -7.50 -25.62
N ILE A 290 -23.47 -7.63 -26.07
CA ILE A 290 -22.63 -6.47 -26.39
C ILE A 290 -23.21 -5.68 -27.58
N SER A 291 -23.74 -6.35 -28.60
CA SER A 291 -24.42 -5.68 -29.73
C SER A 291 -25.65 -4.89 -29.29
N LEU A 292 -26.44 -5.42 -28.34
CA LEU A 292 -27.61 -4.70 -27.82
C LEU A 292 -27.21 -3.48 -26.98
N LEU A 293 -26.14 -3.59 -26.17
CA LEU A 293 -25.56 -2.46 -25.43
C LEU A 293 -25.02 -1.39 -26.39
N GLN A 294 -24.35 -1.81 -27.47
CA GLN A 294 -23.90 -0.92 -28.54
C GLN A 294 -25.09 -0.17 -29.17
N GLU A 295 -26.15 -0.88 -29.58
CA GLU A 295 -27.34 -0.26 -30.16
C GLU A 295 -28.00 0.74 -29.20
N ALA A 296 -28.13 0.37 -27.91
CA ALA A 296 -28.68 1.25 -26.88
C ALA A 296 -27.85 2.52 -26.74
N PHE A 297 -26.52 2.37 -26.63
CA PHE A 297 -25.59 3.49 -26.51
C PHE A 297 -25.66 4.42 -27.72
N LEU A 298 -25.59 3.88 -28.95
CA LEU A 298 -25.68 4.66 -30.18
C LEU A 298 -27.04 5.35 -30.31
N GLY A 299 -28.13 4.70 -29.90
CA GLY A 299 -29.46 5.29 -29.84
C GLY A 299 -29.50 6.52 -28.93
N GLN A 300 -28.93 6.42 -27.72
CA GLN A 300 -28.89 7.55 -26.79
C GLN A 300 -27.92 8.66 -27.24
N VAL A 301 -26.80 8.31 -27.88
CA VAL A 301 -25.84 9.29 -28.43
C VAL A 301 -26.44 10.10 -29.58
N THR A 302 -27.23 9.46 -30.46
CA THR A 302 -27.88 10.16 -31.58
C THR A 302 -29.06 11.02 -31.16
N GLN A 303 -29.69 10.71 -30.01
CA GLN A 303 -30.86 11.42 -29.47
C GLN A 303 -30.52 12.38 -28.30
N SER A 304 -29.25 12.81 -28.17
CA SER A 304 -28.72 13.54 -27.01
C SER A 304 -29.20 14.99 -26.83
N HIS A 305 -30.45 15.28 -27.19
CA HIS A 305 -31.07 16.60 -27.10
C HIS A 305 -31.56 16.93 -25.69
N SER A 306 -32.00 15.93 -24.91
CA SER A 306 -32.47 16.10 -23.53
C SER A 306 -31.41 15.68 -22.50
N GLN A 307 -31.50 16.22 -21.29
CA GLN A 307 -30.64 15.80 -20.17
C GLN A 307 -30.79 14.30 -19.87
N TYR A 308 -32.02 13.78 -19.95
CA TYR A 308 -32.33 12.37 -19.75
C TYR A 308 -31.50 11.44 -20.66
N HIS A 309 -31.48 11.71 -21.97
CA HIS A 309 -30.71 10.90 -22.92
C HIS A 309 -29.19 11.01 -22.68
N ARG A 310 -28.70 12.19 -22.26
CA ARG A 310 -27.28 12.39 -21.95
C ARG A 310 -26.84 11.68 -20.68
N GLN A 311 -27.71 11.57 -19.68
CA GLN A 311 -27.42 10.79 -18.48
C GLN A 311 -27.44 9.29 -18.82
N LEU A 312 -28.48 8.82 -19.51
CA LEU A 312 -28.65 7.41 -19.80
C LEU A 312 -27.53 6.84 -20.69
N ARG A 313 -27.02 7.59 -21.68
CA ARG A 313 -25.86 7.14 -22.47
C ARG A 313 -24.60 6.98 -21.60
N ASN A 314 -24.42 7.83 -20.58
CA ASN A 314 -23.28 7.76 -19.68
C ASN A 314 -23.41 6.54 -18.77
N ASP A 315 -24.61 6.29 -18.24
CA ASP A 315 -24.89 5.11 -17.42
C ASP A 315 -24.64 3.80 -18.20
N ILE A 316 -25.06 3.74 -19.46
CA ILE A 316 -24.75 2.61 -20.37
C ILE A 316 -23.23 2.46 -20.56
N LEU A 317 -22.50 3.56 -20.75
CA LEU A 317 -21.04 3.51 -20.92
C LEU A 317 -20.33 3.05 -19.64
N VAL A 318 -20.83 3.39 -18.46
CA VAL A 318 -20.31 2.86 -17.19
C VAL A 318 -20.51 1.34 -17.13
N VAL A 319 -21.71 0.84 -17.44
CA VAL A 319 -21.98 -0.60 -17.52
C VAL A 319 -21.02 -1.28 -18.50
N CYS A 320 -20.82 -0.70 -19.70
CA CYS A 320 -19.86 -1.22 -20.68
C CYS A 320 -18.42 -1.25 -20.12
N SER A 321 -17.99 -0.17 -19.47
CA SER A 321 -16.65 -0.07 -18.86
C SER A 321 -16.41 -1.12 -17.78
N LEU A 322 -17.43 -1.41 -16.96
CA LEU A 322 -17.38 -2.46 -15.94
C LEU A 322 -17.21 -3.85 -16.58
N ILE A 323 -17.98 -4.16 -17.63
CA ILE A 323 -17.85 -5.43 -18.36
C ILE A 323 -16.42 -5.60 -18.90
N ILE A 324 -15.88 -4.58 -19.57
CA ILE A 324 -14.52 -4.64 -20.15
C ILE A 324 -13.47 -4.80 -19.04
N SER A 325 -13.66 -4.15 -17.89
CA SER A 325 -12.72 -4.26 -16.76
C SER A 325 -12.68 -5.68 -16.19
N LEU A 326 -13.83 -6.35 -16.10
CA LEU A 326 -13.96 -7.68 -15.52
C LEU A 326 -13.57 -8.79 -16.50
N LYS A 327 -13.95 -8.65 -17.78
CA LYS A 327 -13.64 -9.60 -18.85
C LYS A 327 -13.10 -8.85 -20.07
N PRO A 328 -11.76 -8.64 -20.16
CA PRO A 328 -11.13 -7.97 -21.29
C PRO A 328 -11.35 -8.66 -22.66
N ASP A 329 -11.66 -9.95 -22.64
CA ASP A 329 -11.95 -10.77 -23.83
C ASP A 329 -13.42 -10.68 -24.28
N ALA A 330 -14.25 -9.86 -23.61
CA ALA A 330 -15.62 -9.62 -24.04
C ALA A 330 -15.65 -9.08 -25.48
N PRO A 331 -16.65 -9.47 -26.31
CA PRO A 331 -16.60 -9.30 -27.76
C PRO A 331 -16.91 -7.87 -28.26
N PHE A 332 -16.28 -6.86 -27.66
CA PHE A 332 -16.37 -5.46 -28.06
C PHE A 332 -15.65 -5.19 -29.39
N VAL A 333 -14.58 -5.95 -29.69
CA VAL A 333 -13.85 -5.83 -30.96
C VAL A 333 -14.72 -6.33 -32.10
N GLU A 334 -15.30 -7.52 -31.96
CA GLU A 334 -15.96 -8.19 -33.08
C GLU A 334 -17.39 -7.72 -33.33
N THR A 335 -18.02 -7.08 -32.36
CA THR A 335 -19.23 -6.27 -32.57
C THR A 335 -18.92 -4.93 -33.26
N GLY A 336 -17.65 -4.55 -33.37
CA GLY A 336 -17.21 -3.24 -33.88
C GLY A 336 -17.48 -2.10 -32.89
N PHE A 337 -17.98 -2.40 -31.69
CA PHE A 337 -18.31 -1.38 -30.70
C PHE A 337 -17.05 -0.68 -30.17
N ALA A 338 -15.95 -1.42 -29.97
CA ALA A 338 -14.66 -0.84 -29.59
C ALA A 338 -14.21 0.28 -30.55
N LYS A 339 -14.30 0.04 -31.86
CA LYS A 339 -13.93 1.03 -32.89
C LYS A 339 -14.79 2.30 -32.82
N GLN A 340 -16.07 2.17 -32.47
CA GLN A 340 -16.97 3.31 -32.27
C GLN A 340 -16.65 4.07 -30.98
N LEU A 341 -16.35 3.37 -29.88
CA LEU A 341 -15.93 4.00 -28.62
C LEU A 341 -14.63 4.80 -28.80
N LEU A 342 -13.65 4.24 -29.53
CA LEU A 342 -12.41 4.96 -29.88
C LEU A 342 -12.70 6.21 -30.73
N LEU A 343 -13.60 6.11 -31.72
CA LEU A 343 -14.04 7.25 -32.52
C LEU A 343 -14.63 8.36 -31.63
N PHE A 344 -15.55 8.04 -30.72
CA PHE A 344 -16.13 9.04 -29.81
C PHE A 344 -15.11 9.59 -28.83
N ALA A 345 -14.17 8.78 -28.34
CA ALA A 345 -13.10 9.21 -27.45
C ALA A 345 -12.16 10.22 -28.12
N SER A 346 -11.91 10.07 -29.43
CA SER A 346 -11.04 10.96 -30.22
C SER A 346 -11.72 12.23 -30.77
N TYR A 347 -13.04 12.35 -30.62
CA TYR A 347 -13.83 13.49 -31.09
C TYR A 347 -14.07 14.50 -29.96
N PRO A 348 -13.89 15.83 -30.19
CA PRO A 348 -13.74 16.49 -31.48
C PRO A 348 -12.29 16.79 -31.88
N GLU A 349 -11.30 16.31 -31.12
CA GLU A 349 -9.87 16.63 -31.31
C GLU A 349 -9.38 16.21 -32.70
N LEU A 350 -9.87 15.06 -33.18
CA LEU A 350 -9.63 14.60 -34.53
C LEU A 350 -10.87 14.79 -35.39
N ARG A 351 -10.70 15.49 -36.51
CA ARG A 351 -11.76 15.65 -37.52
C ARG A 351 -12.09 14.29 -38.12
N SER A 352 -13.37 13.92 -38.10
CA SER A 352 -13.86 12.68 -38.68
C SER A 352 -15.09 12.93 -39.54
N ASN A 353 -15.12 12.32 -40.72
CA ASN A 353 -16.27 12.35 -41.63
C ASN A 353 -17.29 11.24 -41.33
N ASN A 354 -17.08 10.47 -40.25
CA ASN A 354 -17.94 9.35 -39.89
C ASN A 354 -19.39 9.85 -39.62
N PRO A 355 -20.42 9.21 -40.19
CA PRO A 355 -21.81 9.63 -40.00
C PRO A 355 -22.24 9.67 -38.52
N LEU A 356 -21.66 8.83 -37.66
CA LEU A 356 -21.98 8.78 -36.24
C LEU A 356 -21.61 10.06 -35.49
N VAL A 357 -20.57 10.78 -35.93
CA VAL A 357 -20.16 12.03 -35.28
C VAL A 357 -20.83 13.28 -35.87
N LYS A 358 -21.45 13.19 -37.05
CA LYS A 358 -22.11 14.35 -37.69
C LYS A 358 -23.21 14.98 -36.84
N ASN A 359 -23.97 14.13 -36.15
CA ASN A 359 -25.06 14.56 -35.27
C ASN A 359 -24.65 14.58 -33.79
N PHE A 360 -23.44 14.14 -33.47
CA PHE A 360 -22.91 14.14 -32.11
C PHE A 360 -22.31 15.51 -31.79
N LYS A 361 -23.03 16.29 -30.98
CA LYS A 361 -22.60 17.62 -30.55
C LYS A 361 -22.30 17.60 -29.05
N LEU A 362 -21.04 17.78 -28.71
CA LEU A 362 -20.63 18.02 -27.33
C LEU A 362 -20.94 19.47 -26.95
N THR A 363 -21.44 19.65 -25.75
CA THR A 363 -21.66 20.94 -25.10
C THR A 363 -20.84 21.02 -23.81
N THR A 364 -20.82 22.18 -23.15
CA THR A 364 -20.14 22.33 -21.84
C THR A 364 -20.98 21.80 -20.66
N SER A 365 -22.08 21.06 -20.92
CA SER A 365 -22.91 20.49 -19.87
C SER A 365 -22.15 19.42 -19.08
N GLN A 366 -22.54 19.21 -17.82
CA GLN A 366 -21.88 18.24 -16.96
C GLN A 366 -21.93 16.83 -17.57
N GLU A 367 -23.03 16.45 -18.20
CA GLU A 367 -23.21 15.12 -18.79
C GLU A 367 -22.31 14.89 -20.02
N ASP A 368 -22.04 15.91 -20.84
CA ASP A 368 -21.09 15.81 -21.96
C ASP A 368 -19.64 15.74 -21.46
N PHE A 369 -19.33 16.49 -20.40
CA PHE A 369 -18.03 16.45 -19.74
C PHE A 369 -17.77 15.09 -19.08
N GLU A 370 -18.75 14.53 -18.36
CA GLU A 370 -18.65 13.18 -17.78
C GLU A 370 -18.53 12.11 -18.88
N LEU A 371 -19.27 12.23 -19.99
CA LEU A 371 -19.12 11.32 -21.12
C LEU A 371 -17.67 11.28 -21.61
N LYS A 372 -17.05 12.44 -21.78
CA LYS A 372 -15.67 12.54 -22.29
C LYS A 372 -14.67 11.86 -21.35
N LYS A 373 -14.79 12.07 -20.03
CA LYS A 373 -13.96 11.37 -19.03
C LYS A 373 -14.20 9.87 -19.01
N LEU A 374 -15.45 9.43 -19.09
CA LEU A 374 -15.81 8.01 -19.18
C LEU A 374 -15.21 7.36 -20.42
N LEU A 375 -15.25 8.03 -21.57
CA LEU A 375 -14.62 7.56 -22.80
C LEU A 375 -13.11 7.39 -22.62
N PHE A 376 -12.41 8.34 -21.99
CA PHE A 376 -10.97 8.21 -21.73
C PHE A 376 -10.66 6.98 -20.86
N ASN A 377 -11.42 6.78 -19.78
CA ASN A 377 -11.29 5.60 -18.93
C ASN A 377 -11.62 4.30 -19.68
N THR A 378 -12.63 4.33 -20.54
CA THR A 378 -13.02 3.17 -21.37
C THR A 378 -11.89 2.77 -22.30
N VAL A 379 -11.20 3.73 -22.95
CA VAL A 379 -10.03 3.45 -23.80
C VAL A 379 -8.92 2.76 -23.01
N VAL A 380 -8.62 3.25 -21.80
CA VAL A 380 -7.62 2.64 -20.91
C VAL A 380 -8.00 1.21 -20.56
N VAL A 381 -9.25 0.96 -20.21
CA VAL A 381 -9.70 -0.38 -19.83
C VAL A 381 -9.75 -1.33 -21.03
N LEU A 382 -10.14 -0.86 -22.21
CA LEU A 382 -10.07 -1.61 -23.47
C LEU A 382 -8.64 -2.03 -23.82
N SER A 383 -7.65 -1.19 -23.56
CA SER A 383 -6.23 -1.48 -23.87
C SER A 383 -5.65 -2.70 -23.14
N ARG A 384 -6.36 -3.27 -22.16
CA ARG A 384 -6.00 -4.55 -21.54
C ARG A 384 -6.07 -5.71 -22.53
N ASN A 385 -6.90 -5.61 -23.56
CA ASN A 385 -6.94 -6.57 -24.66
C ASN A 385 -5.91 -6.15 -25.73
N PRO A 386 -4.89 -6.97 -26.02
CA PRO A 386 -3.81 -6.59 -26.94
C PRO A 386 -4.29 -6.34 -28.37
N VAL A 387 -5.41 -6.93 -28.79
CA VAL A 387 -6.00 -6.73 -30.14
C VAL A 387 -6.47 -5.29 -30.33
N ILE A 388 -6.80 -4.57 -29.26
CA ILE A 388 -7.23 -3.17 -29.31
C ILE A 388 -6.11 -2.24 -29.76
N ASN A 389 -4.83 -2.62 -29.60
CA ASN A 389 -3.70 -1.76 -29.96
C ASN A 389 -3.74 -1.33 -31.44
N GLU A 390 -4.00 -2.25 -32.36
CA GLU A 390 -4.14 -1.93 -33.79
C GLU A 390 -5.29 -0.95 -34.04
N LEU A 391 -6.42 -1.14 -33.37
CA LEU A 391 -7.57 -0.24 -33.47
C LEU A 391 -7.28 1.16 -32.90
N MET A 392 -6.47 1.25 -31.84
CA MET A 392 -6.03 2.53 -31.28
C MET A 392 -5.10 3.29 -32.22
N ILE A 393 -4.21 2.57 -32.91
CA ILE A 393 -3.33 3.13 -33.94
C ILE A 393 -4.17 3.65 -35.12
N ASP A 394 -5.08 2.83 -35.64
CA ASP A 394 -5.98 3.18 -36.74
C ASP A 394 -6.87 4.40 -36.42
N SER A 395 -7.41 4.45 -35.21
CA SER A 395 -8.25 5.56 -34.75
C SER A 395 -7.45 6.81 -34.36
N ARG A 396 -6.13 6.69 -34.24
CA ARG A 396 -5.22 7.75 -33.77
C ARG A 396 -5.63 8.34 -32.42
N VAL A 397 -6.28 7.55 -31.56
CA VAL A 397 -6.79 8.02 -30.26
C VAL A 397 -5.68 8.58 -29.36
N LEU A 398 -4.45 8.06 -29.48
CA LEU A 398 -3.28 8.57 -28.77
C LEU A 398 -2.96 10.02 -29.18
N LEU A 399 -3.06 10.34 -30.47
CA LEU A 399 -2.87 11.71 -30.97
C LEU A 399 -3.97 12.65 -30.44
N ALA A 400 -5.19 12.16 -30.29
CA ALA A 400 -6.28 12.92 -29.68
C ALA A 400 -6.04 13.21 -28.18
N PHE A 401 -5.43 12.28 -27.44
CA PHE A 401 -5.04 12.54 -26.05
C PHE A 401 -3.85 13.50 -25.97
N LEU A 402 -2.89 13.36 -26.90
CA LEU A 402 -1.73 14.27 -26.99
C LEU A 402 -2.13 15.72 -27.31
N SER A 403 -3.28 15.98 -27.93
CA SER A 403 -3.74 17.37 -28.14
C SER A 403 -4.17 18.07 -26.86
N TYR A 404 -4.33 17.33 -25.75
CA TYR A 404 -4.54 17.93 -24.43
C TYR A 404 -3.23 18.30 -23.72
N ILE A 405 -2.07 17.83 -24.23
CA ILE A 405 -0.75 18.18 -23.70
C ILE A 405 -0.27 19.48 -24.34
N GLU A 406 -0.96 20.56 -24.01
CA GLU A 406 -0.60 21.92 -24.40
C GLU A 406 -0.78 22.87 -23.21
N PRO A 407 0.03 23.94 -23.11
CA PRO A 407 -0.18 24.98 -22.12
C PRO A 407 -1.62 25.50 -22.15
N LEU A 408 -2.27 25.56 -20.98
CA LEU A 408 -3.65 26.04 -20.92
C LEU A 408 -3.73 27.51 -21.38
N PRO A 409 -4.65 27.85 -22.29
CA PRO A 409 -4.73 29.19 -22.84
C PRO A 409 -5.12 30.21 -21.77
N ARG A 410 -4.39 31.33 -21.69
CA ARG A 410 -4.70 32.45 -20.76
C ARG A 410 -6.04 33.13 -21.09
N LYS A 411 -6.51 33.00 -22.34
CA LYS A 411 -7.81 33.48 -22.84
C LYS A 411 -8.32 32.52 -23.93
N ILE A 412 -9.63 32.26 -23.93
CA ILE A 412 -10.36 31.53 -24.99
C ILE A 412 -10.09 32.26 -26.32
N GLN A 413 -9.53 31.56 -27.31
CA GLN A 413 -9.31 32.14 -28.63
C GLN A 413 -10.62 32.09 -29.42
N PRO A 414 -11.13 33.23 -29.94
CA PRO A 414 -12.34 33.21 -30.74
C PRO A 414 -12.03 32.58 -32.11
N GLY A 415 -12.36 31.30 -32.31
CA GLY A 415 -12.16 30.63 -33.60
C GLY A 415 -12.50 29.14 -33.67
N ASN A 416 -12.53 28.42 -32.54
CA ASN A 416 -12.88 26.99 -32.52
C ASN A 416 -14.39 26.76 -32.42
N VAL A 417 -14.87 25.69 -33.06
CA VAL A 417 -16.30 25.34 -33.17
C VAL A 417 -16.88 24.89 -31.82
N PHE A 418 -16.06 24.37 -30.91
CA PHE A 418 -16.41 23.98 -29.54
C PHE A 418 -15.17 24.03 -28.66
N GLU A 419 -15.26 24.64 -27.47
CA GLU A 419 -14.21 24.67 -26.45
C GLU A 419 -14.79 24.37 -25.07
N TRP A 420 -14.09 23.54 -24.29
CA TRP A 420 -14.41 23.27 -22.89
C TRP A 420 -14.16 24.50 -22.02
N THR A 421 -14.79 24.57 -20.84
CA THR A 421 -14.41 25.60 -19.87
C THR A 421 -12.97 25.38 -19.39
N LEU A 422 -12.31 26.41 -18.85
CA LEU A 422 -10.93 26.27 -18.35
C LEU A 422 -10.81 25.14 -17.32
N SER A 423 -11.77 25.03 -16.39
CA SER A 423 -11.78 23.97 -15.38
C SER A 423 -12.01 22.58 -15.97
N GLN A 424 -12.85 22.46 -16.99
CA GLN A 424 -13.08 21.19 -17.70
C GLN A 424 -11.86 20.79 -18.53
N THR A 425 -11.20 21.77 -19.16
CA THR A 425 -9.97 21.54 -19.94
C THR A 425 -8.83 21.08 -19.04
N GLU A 426 -8.65 21.73 -17.88
CA GLU A 426 -7.70 21.31 -16.85
C GLU A 426 -7.92 19.85 -16.45
N ASP A 427 -9.16 19.46 -16.15
CA ASP A 427 -9.47 18.10 -15.71
C ASP A 427 -9.28 17.06 -16.83
N LEU A 428 -9.71 17.36 -18.05
CA LEU A 428 -9.49 16.49 -19.21
C LEU A 428 -8.01 16.35 -19.55
N GLN A 429 -7.22 17.41 -19.38
CA GLN A 429 -5.76 17.37 -19.55
C GLN A 429 -5.12 16.40 -18.54
N LEU A 430 -5.49 16.49 -17.26
CA LEU A 430 -4.98 15.58 -16.24
C LEU A 430 -5.42 14.13 -16.49
N HIS A 431 -6.67 13.91 -16.91
CA HIS A 431 -7.17 12.59 -17.30
C HIS A 431 -6.42 12.04 -18.53
N ALA A 432 -6.15 12.88 -19.54
CA ALA A 432 -5.41 12.48 -20.74
C ALA A 432 -3.96 12.08 -20.40
N LEU A 433 -3.27 12.87 -19.56
CA LEU A 433 -1.92 12.53 -19.07
C LEU A 433 -1.92 11.19 -18.31
N ALA A 434 -2.91 10.97 -17.44
CA ALA A 434 -3.07 9.71 -16.73
C ALA A 434 -3.33 8.53 -17.68
N ALA A 435 -4.19 8.70 -18.68
CA ALA A 435 -4.45 7.66 -19.69
C ALA A 435 -3.19 7.37 -20.53
N LEU A 436 -2.48 8.40 -20.99
CA LEU A 436 -1.26 8.26 -21.77
C LEU A 436 -0.15 7.55 -20.99
N SER A 437 -0.08 7.72 -19.66
CA SER A 437 0.88 7.00 -18.81
C SER A 437 0.69 5.47 -18.87
N ILE A 438 -0.49 5.00 -19.27
CA ILE A 438 -0.79 3.57 -19.43
C ILE A 438 -0.68 3.15 -20.91
N LEU A 439 -1.14 4.01 -21.82
CA LEU A 439 -1.28 3.68 -23.23
C LEU A 439 0.03 3.79 -24.03
N LEU A 440 0.80 4.87 -23.86
CA LEU A 440 2.02 5.10 -24.65
C LEU A 440 3.12 4.04 -24.46
N PRO A 441 3.38 3.51 -23.25
CA PRO A 441 4.36 2.43 -23.06
C PRO A 441 4.08 1.17 -23.90
N ARG A 442 2.83 0.97 -24.35
CA ARG A 442 2.42 -0.15 -25.23
C ARG A 442 2.46 0.18 -26.72
N SER A 443 2.72 1.45 -27.07
CA SER A 443 2.64 2.02 -28.42
C SER A 443 3.84 2.94 -28.67
N LEU A 444 5.05 2.38 -28.54
CA LEU A 444 6.31 3.13 -28.65
C LEU A 444 6.61 3.60 -30.07
N ASN A 445 6.06 2.98 -31.12
CA ASN A 445 6.25 3.51 -32.48
C ASN A 445 5.52 4.85 -32.64
N GLU A 446 4.31 4.94 -32.12
CA GLU A 446 3.50 6.15 -32.12
C GLU A 446 4.12 7.26 -31.26
N TYR A 447 4.90 6.91 -30.24
CA TYR A 447 5.71 7.88 -29.48
C TYR A 447 6.66 8.66 -30.41
N PHE A 448 7.35 7.96 -31.31
CA PHE A 448 8.26 8.60 -32.27
C PHE A 448 7.50 9.30 -33.40
N ASP A 449 6.49 8.64 -33.98
CA ASP A 449 5.70 9.20 -35.09
C ASP A 449 5.00 10.52 -34.72
N TYR A 450 4.62 10.68 -33.44
CA TYR A 450 3.96 11.89 -32.95
C TYR A 450 4.90 12.88 -32.24
N HIS A 451 6.21 12.62 -32.23
CA HIS A 451 7.23 13.43 -31.54
C HIS A 451 6.87 13.71 -30.08
N VAL A 452 6.49 12.65 -29.35
CA VAL A 452 5.96 12.78 -27.99
C VAL A 452 7.00 13.34 -27.02
N GLY A 453 8.27 12.94 -27.11
CA GLY A 453 9.35 13.47 -26.25
C GLY A 453 9.38 14.99 -26.20
N THR A 454 9.33 15.63 -27.38
CA THR A 454 9.35 17.10 -27.50
C THR A 454 8.09 17.75 -26.93
N ARG A 455 6.91 17.16 -27.17
CA ARG A 455 5.65 17.68 -26.60
C ARG A 455 5.66 17.61 -25.07
N LEU A 456 6.14 16.51 -24.51
CA LEU A 456 6.23 16.34 -23.07
C LEU A 456 7.22 17.34 -22.47
N LEU A 457 8.40 17.51 -23.05
CA LEU A 457 9.39 18.46 -22.55
C LEU A 457 8.89 19.91 -22.57
N LEU A 458 8.26 20.36 -23.66
CA LEU A 458 7.65 21.69 -23.73
C LEU A 458 6.55 21.88 -22.68
N PHE A 459 5.74 20.84 -22.44
CA PHE A 459 4.71 20.87 -21.41
C PHE A 459 5.30 20.89 -19.99
N TYR A 460 6.37 20.13 -19.76
CA TYR A 460 7.14 20.14 -18.52
C TYR A 460 7.73 21.53 -18.24
N GLU A 461 8.37 22.15 -19.23
CA GLU A 461 8.93 23.50 -19.12
C GLU A 461 7.86 24.54 -18.75
N TRP A 462 6.67 24.44 -19.35
CA TRP A 462 5.52 25.25 -18.96
C TRP A 462 5.04 24.94 -17.52
N ALA A 463 5.04 23.67 -17.12
CA ALA A 463 4.57 23.25 -15.80
C ALA A 463 5.49 23.75 -14.67
N ILE A 464 6.80 23.89 -14.93
CA ILE A 464 7.77 24.42 -13.96
C ILE A 464 7.90 25.96 -14.00
N SER A 465 7.26 26.65 -14.94
CA SER A 465 7.35 28.11 -15.04
C SER A 465 6.54 28.81 -13.94
N ASP A 466 7.08 29.92 -13.42
CA ASP A 466 6.48 30.76 -12.37
C ASP A 466 5.31 31.64 -12.87
N ASP A 467 4.76 31.34 -14.06
CA ASP A 467 3.63 32.10 -14.61
C ASP A 467 2.37 31.99 -13.71
N GLU A 468 1.67 33.12 -13.55
CA GLU A 468 0.36 33.14 -12.88
C GLU A 468 -0.59 32.10 -13.48
N TYR A 469 -1.07 31.20 -12.64
CA TYR A 469 -1.92 30.08 -13.05
C TYR A 469 -3.10 29.92 -12.09
N GLN A 470 -4.30 29.94 -12.65
CA GLN A 470 -5.56 29.82 -11.92
C GLN A 470 -6.23 28.48 -12.23
N SER A 471 -5.84 27.46 -11.49
CA SER A 471 -6.48 26.14 -11.48
C SER A 471 -7.52 26.02 -10.38
N GLN A 472 -8.56 25.24 -10.65
CA GLN A 472 -9.60 24.97 -9.66
C GLN A 472 -9.18 23.85 -8.69
N GLY A 473 -8.38 22.87 -9.14
CA GLY A 473 -7.84 21.79 -8.31
C GLY A 473 -8.90 20.89 -7.67
N ASN A 474 -10.13 20.88 -8.20
CA ASN A 474 -11.27 20.16 -7.61
C ASN A 474 -11.44 18.73 -8.17
N SER A 475 -10.63 18.31 -9.14
CA SER A 475 -10.75 16.99 -9.74
C SER A 475 -9.90 15.93 -9.05
N PHE A 476 -10.20 14.66 -9.33
CA PHE A 476 -9.49 13.51 -8.75
C PHE A 476 -7.97 13.58 -9.00
N PHE A 477 -7.56 13.86 -10.23
CA PHE A 477 -6.15 14.07 -10.59
C PHE A 477 -5.64 15.46 -10.24
N GLY A 478 -6.52 16.43 -9.97
CA GLY A 478 -6.21 17.81 -9.61
C GLY A 478 -5.92 18.05 -8.12
N LYS A 479 -5.85 16.99 -7.30
CA LYS A 479 -5.58 17.11 -5.86
C LYS A 479 -4.21 17.77 -5.62
N GLY A 480 -4.21 18.83 -4.80
CA GLY A 480 -3.01 19.64 -4.51
C GLY A 480 -2.71 20.71 -5.56
N GLY A 481 -3.47 20.74 -6.65
CA GLY A 481 -3.23 21.60 -7.81
C GLY A 481 -3.91 22.97 -7.77
N ARG A 482 -4.60 23.39 -6.70
CA ARG A 482 -5.35 24.66 -6.71
C ARG A 482 -4.41 25.87 -6.80
N ASN A 483 -4.65 26.75 -7.78
CA ASN A 483 -3.82 27.92 -8.11
C ASN A 483 -2.33 27.62 -8.35
N ASN A 484 -1.98 26.39 -8.74
CA ASN A 484 -0.61 25.98 -9.05
C ASN A 484 -0.61 24.84 -10.10
N LYS A 485 0.54 24.53 -10.69
CA LYS A 485 0.67 23.51 -11.74
C LYS A 485 1.14 22.14 -11.22
N ARG A 486 1.07 21.89 -9.90
CA ARG A 486 1.66 20.71 -9.25
C ARG A 486 0.98 19.41 -9.69
N SER A 487 -0.32 19.42 -9.94
CA SER A 487 -1.05 18.25 -10.45
C SER A 487 -0.63 17.87 -11.88
N GLN A 488 -0.42 18.87 -12.74
CA GLN A 488 0.10 18.67 -14.10
C GLN A 488 1.52 18.10 -14.03
N LEU A 489 2.36 18.68 -13.17
CA LEU A 489 3.73 18.24 -12.94
C LEU A 489 3.77 16.77 -12.47
N LYS A 490 2.97 16.42 -11.47
CA LYS A 490 2.83 15.03 -11.00
C LYS A 490 2.44 14.07 -12.12
N CYS A 491 1.48 14.45 -12.96
CA CYS A 491 1.02 13.57 -14.04
C CYS A 491 2.07 13.41 -15.16
N ILE A 492 2.81 14.48 -15.51
CA ILE A 492 3.88 14.37 -16.51
C ILE A 492 5.09 13.56 -16.00
N PHE A 493 5.50 13.72 -14.74
CA PHE A 493 6.55 12.88 -14.15
C PHE A 493 6.15 11.41 -14.14
N ARG A 494 4.89 11.09 -13.80
CA ARG A 494 4.37 9.71 -13.92
C ARG A 494 4.42 9.19 -15.34
N LEU A 495 4.13 10.03 -16.34
CA LEU A 495 4.21 9.63 -17.74
C LEU A 495 5.66 9.35 -18.16
N PHE A 496 6.62 10.23 -17.84
CA PHE A 496 8.05 9.97 -18.08
C PHE A 496 8.52 8.68 -17.40
N ARG A 497 8.18 8.50 -16.12
CA ARG A 497 8.47 7.29 -15.37
C ARG A 497 7.93 6.04 -16.08
N SER A 498 6.69 6.08 -16.55
CA SER A 498 6.05 4.93 -17.21
C SER A 498 6.72 4.58 -18.55
N LEU A 499 7.10 5.60 -19.32
CA LEU A 499 7.85 5.42 -20.56
C LEU A 499 9.22 4.80 -20.31
N LEU A 500 9.97 5.30 -19.33
CA LEU A 500 11.30 4.77 -18.99
C LEU A 500 11.26 3.38 -18.35
N SER A 501 10.15 3.03 -17.69
CA SER A 501 9.94 1.68 -17.14
C SER A 501 9.88 0.58 -18.22
N THR A 502 9.67 0.95 -19.50
CA THR A 502 9.74 0.00 -20.62
C THR A 502 11.16 -0.48 -20.93
N ARG A 503 12.18 0.24 -20.45
CA ARG A 503 13.61 -0.02 -20.74
C ARG A 503 13.94 -0.05 -22.24
N ASP A 504 13.20 0.69 -23.07
CA ASP A 504 13.53 0.87 -24.49
C ASP A 504 14.59 1.98 -24.65
N ASP A 505 15.77 1.60 -25.14
CA ASP A 505 16.91 2.51 -25.31
C ASP A 505 16.59 3.71 -26.20
N ARG A 506 15.72 3.56 -27.21
CA ARG A 506 15.38 4.65 -28.14
C ARG A 506 14.68 5.80 -27.42
N VAL A 507 13.82 5.49 -26.45
CA VAL A 507 13.10 6.48 -25.64
C VAL A 507 14.08 7.18 -24.68
N GLN A 508 15.00 6.43 -24.08
CA GLN A 508 16.03 7.01 -23.22
C GLN A 508 16.91 7.99 -24.00
N ILE A 509 17.38 7.58 -25.19
CA ILE A 509 18.21 8.42 -26.07
C ILE A 509 17.45 9.68 -26.47
N ASP A 510 16.20 9.56 -26.94
CA ASP A 510 15.38 10.71 -27.35
C ASP A 510 15.19 11.74 -26.22
N LEU A 511 14.86 11.28 -25.02
CA LEU A 511 14.68 12.17 -23.86
C LEU A 511 16.01 12.79 -23.39
N CYS A 512 17.09 12.02 -23.41
CA CYS A 512 18.44 12.51 -23.09
C CYS A 512 18.92 13.58 -24.05
N ASP A 513 18.80 13.35 -25.37
CA ASP A 513 19.22 14.27 -26.43
C ASP A 513 18.46 15.60 -26.35
N GLN A 514 17.22 15.57 -25.86
CA GLN A 514 16.40 16.77 -25.65
C GLN A 514 16.66 17.46 -24.29
N GLY A 515 17.59 16.97 -23.48
CA GLY A 515 18.07 17.68 -22.29
C GLY A 515 17.22 17.48 -21.03
N ILE A 516 16.52 16.35 -20.88
CA ILE A 516 15.69 16.07 -19.69
C ILE A 516 16.53 16.02 -18.38
N ILE A 517 17.77 15.50 -18.41
CA ILE A 517 18.59 15.27 -17.21
C ILE A 517 18.92 16.60 -16.48
N PRO A 518 19.53 17.61 -17.14
CA PRO A 518 19.77 18.91 -16.49
C PRO A 518 18.46 19.59 -16.06
N SER A 519 17.40 19.41 -16.85
CA SER A 519 16.12 20.07 -16.63
C SER A 519 15.40 19.58 -15.36
N ILE A 520 15.34 18.26 -15.14
CA ILE A 520 14.81 17.68 -13.90
C ILE A 520 15.73 17.99 -12.72
N THR A 521 17.04 17.86 -12.91
CA THR A 521 18.04 18.12 -11.86
C THR A 521 17.92 19.55 -11.32
N GLY A 522 17.83 20.54 -12.21
CA GLY A 522 17.65 21.94 -11.84
C GLY A 522 16.33 22.19 -11.11
N TYR A 523 15.23 21.54 -11.51
CA TYR A 523 13.95 21.63 -10.80
C TYR A 523 14.04 21.06 -9.38
N LEU A 524 14.55 19.83 -9.22
CA LEU A 524 14.67 19.18 -7.91
C LEU A 524 15.59 19.95 -6.96
N ARG A 525 16.68 20.53 -7.48
CA ARG A 525 17.57 21.40 -6.70
C ARG A 525 16.84 22.64 -6.18
N ARG A 526 16.02 23.29 -7.00
CA ARG A 526 15.21 24.45 -6.56
C ARG A 526 14.22 24.07 -5.45
N VAL A 527 13.58 22.91 -5.57
CA VAL A 527 12.67 22.39 -4.54
C VAL A 527 13.41 22.10 -3.23
N GLY A 528 14.58 21.46 -3.29
CA GLY A 528 15.40 21.16 -2.11
C GLY A 528 15.93 22.39 -1.37
N GLN A 529 16.19 23.50 -2.08
CA GLN A 529 16.64 24.76 -1.49
C GLN A 529 15.54 25.50 -0.70
N GLN A 530 14.26 25.22 -0.98
CA GLN A 530 13.12 25.84 -0.29
C GLN A 530 12.87 25.17 1.07
N LYS A 531 13.84 25.31 1.99
CA LYS A 531 13.87 24.70 3.35
C LYS A 531 12.69 25.05 4.28
N SER A 532 11.70 25.82 3.83
CA SER A 532 10.59 26.31 4.67
C SER A 532 9.21 25.72 4.31
N ILE A 533 9.12 24.79 3.37
CA ILE A 533 7.83 24.22 2.95
C ILE A 533 7.77 22.78 3.47
N HIS A 534 6.79 22.50 4.32
CA HIS A 534 6.42 21.12 4.65
C HIS A 534 6.15 20.35 3.35
N ILE A 535 7.05 19.42 2.99
CA ILE A 535 6.89 18.55 1.84
C ILE A 535 5.63 17.72 2.04
N ASP A 536 4.65 17.88 1.15
CA ASP A 536 3.42 17.10 1.20
C ASP A 536 3.54 15.81 0.35
N TYR A 537 2.50 14.97 0.36
CA TYR A 537 2.47 13.73 -0.42
C TYR A 537 2.61 13.93 -1.94
N VAL A 538 2.20 15.10 -2.46
CA VAL A 538 2.29 15.40 -3.90
C VAL A 538 3.73 15.76 -4.26
N ASP A 539 4.42 16.54 -3.41
CA ASP A 539 5.84 16.84 -3.59
C ASP A 539 6.70 15.59 -3.50
N LEU A 540 6.44 14.72 -2.50
CA LEU A 540 7.16 13.46 -2.37
C LEU A 540 7.01 12.58 -3.62
N ASP A 541 5.81 12.46 -4.18
CA ASP A 541 5.58 11.71 -5.42
C ASP A 541 6.38 12.31 -6.59
N ILE A 542 6.37 13.63 -6.76
CA ILE A 542 7.12 14.32 -7.84
C ILE A 542 8.62 14.11 -7.68
N ILE A 543 9.16 14.28 -6.47
CA ILE A 543 10.60 14.11 -6.21
C ILE A 543 11.02 12.65 -6.43
N CYS A 544 10.25 11.69 -5.90
CA CYS A 544 10.55 10.26 -6.09
C CYS A 544 10.51 9.85 -7.57
N ASP A 545 9.49 10.30 -8.31
CA ASP A 545 9.39 10.00 -9.74
C ASP A 545 10.52 10.69 -10.52
N GLY A 546 10.94 11.90 -10.12
CA GLY A 546 12.07 12.62 -10.71
C GLY A 546 13.41 11.93 -10.49
N LEU A 547 13.69 11.49 -9.26
CA LEU A 547 14.88 10.70 -8.95
C LEU A 547 14.91 9.39 -9.73
N PHE A 548 13.78 8.68 -9.82
CA PHE A 548 13.67 7.46 -10.59
C PHE A 548 13.95 7.67 -12.09
N ILE A 549 13.44 8.76 -12.67
CA ILE A 549 13.71 9.13 -14.07
C ILE A 549 15.22 9.35 -14.27
N LEU A 550 15.86 10.09 -13.36
CA LEU A 550 17.31 10.33 -13.42
C LEU A 550 18.11 9.02 -13.29
N SER A 551 17.74 8.14 -12.35
CA SER A 551 18.34 6.82 -12.19
C SER A 551 18.29 6.03 -13.50
N CYS A 552 17.09 5.87 -14.08
CA CYS A 552 16.90 5.08 -15.30
C CYS A 552 17.66 5.64 -16.49
N LEU A 553 17.77 6.96 -16.61
CA LEU A 553 18.47 7.59 -17.72
C LEU A 553 19.99 7.46 -17.59
N CYS A 554 20.54 7.56 -16.38
CA CYS A 554 21.98 7.52 -16.13
C CYS A 554 22.52 6.10 -15.91
N GLU A 555 21.65 5.10 -15.71
CA GLU A 555 22.04 3.70 -15.51
C GLU A 555 23.01 3.24 -16.61
N LEU A 556 24.18 2.72 -16.20
CA LEU A 556 25.24 2.16 -17.07
C LEU A 556 25.88 3.11 -18.12
N ASP A 557 25.47 4.37 -18.25
CA ASP A 557 26.02 5.31 -19.26
C ASP A 557 26.83 6.44 -18.61
N VAL A 558 28.16 6.39 -18.78
CA VAL A 558 29.11 7.35 -18.18
C VAL A 558 28.86 8.78 -18.67
N HIS A 559 28.53 8.99 -19.94
CA HIS A 559 28.32 10.33 -20.49
C HIS A 559 27.07 10.99 -19.88
N ARG A 560 25.99 10.22 -19.67
CA ARG A 560 24.77 10.73 -19.02
C ARG A 560 25.01 11.03 -17.54
N LYS A 561 25.85 10.24 -16.86
CA LYS A 561 26.32 10.57 -15.51
C LYS A 561 27.08 11.89 -15.49
N GLU A 562 28.00 12.13 -16.42
CA GLU A 562 28.71 13.42 -16.51
C GLU A 562 27.76 14.61 -16.74
N ILE A 563 26.68 14.44 -17.51
CA ILE A 563 25.64 15.46 -17.69
C ILE A 563 24.89 15.76 -16.38
N PHE A 564 24.66 14.75 -15.53
CA PHE A 564 24.04 14.94 -14.22
C PHE A 564 24.86 15.89 -13.33
N GLY A 565 26.19 15.68 -13.31
CA GLY A 565 27.20 16.63 -12.82
C GLY A 565 27.01 17.20 -11.41
N SER A 566 27.71 18.30 -11.14
CA SER A 566 27.76 19.00 -9.84
C SER A 566 26.39 19.37 -9.28
N GLU A 567 25.47 19.84 -10.12
CA GLU A 567 24.15 20.28 -9.68
C GLU A 567 23.31 19.12 -9.14
N GLY A 568 23.41 17.96 -9.78
CA GLY A 568 22.77 16.73 -9.35
C GLY A 568 23.32 16.22 -8.02
N ILE A 569 24.64 16.27 -7.86
CA ILE A 569 25.31 15.87 -6.62
C ILE A 569 24.86 16.73 -5.44
N GLU A 570 24.80 18.06 -5.60
CA GLU A 570 24.32 18.95 -4.55
C GLU A 570 22.86 18.68 -4.18
N MET A 571 22.02 18.42 -5.18
CA MET A 571 20.63 18.05 -4.98
C MET A 571 20.50 16.74 -4.19
N LEU A 572 21.27 15.70 -4.53
CA LEU A 572 21.24 14.43 -3.80
C LEU A 572 21.69 14.58 -2.35
N ILE A 573 22.78 15.31 -2.09
CA ILE A 573 23.28 15.51 -0.72
C ILE A 573 22.22 16.22 0.13
N GLN A 574 21.51 17.21 -0.42
CA GLN A 574 20.40 17.86 0.30
C GLN A 574 19.27 16.90 0.65
N LEU A 575 18.98 15.91 -0.21
CA LEU A 575 17.96 14.89 0.02
C LEU A 575 18.43 13.74 0.93
N LEU A 576 19.74 13.52 1.07
CA LEU A 576 20.30 12.51 1.98
C LEU A 576 20.38 13.01 3.42
N VAL A 577 20.58 14.31 3.64
CA VAL A 577 20.68 14.94 4.97
C VAL A 577 19.29 15.22 5.58
N ILE A 578 18.31 14.36 5.33
CA ILE A 578 16.96 14.48 5.90
C ILE A 578 17.00 14.00 7.37
N GLU A 579 16.37 14.75 8.28
CA GLU A 579 16.31 14.36 9.68
C GLU A 579 15.57 13.02 9.85
N SER A 580 16.18 12.09 10.61
CA SER A 580 15.68 10.73 10.87
C SER A 580 14.24 10.68 11.40
N GLN A 581 13.79 11.76 12.03
CA GLN A 581 12.43 11.96 12.56
C GLN A 581 11.35 11.88 11.47
N TYR A 582 11.65 12.30 10.24
CA TYR A 582 10.68 12.30 9.13
C TYR A 582 10.55 10.93 8.47
N VAL A 583 11.59 10.10 8.52
CA VAL A 583 11.64 8.76 7.90
C VAL A 583 10.57 7.83 8.49
N CYS A 584 10.35 7.93 9.81
CA CYS A 584 9.33 7.18 10.55
C CYS A 584 7.95 7.86 10.57
N GLY A 585 7.79 9.04 9.96
CA GLY A 585 6.61 9.90 10.05
C GLY A 585 5.40 9.51 9.18
N GLY A 586 5.42 8.34 8.54
CA GLY A 586 4.29 7.81 7.74
C GLY A 586 4.01 8.54 6.41
N LEU A 587 4.60 9.71 6.16
CA LEU A 587 4.39 10.53 4.95
C LEU A 587 5.04 9.94 3.68
N GLY A 588 5.92 8.94 3.81
CA GLY A 588 6.58 8.29 2.65
C GLY A 588 8.06 8.65 2.45
N TYR A 589 8.71 9.28 3.42
CA TYR A 589 10.14 9.64 3.36
C TYR A 589 11.08 8.44 3.18
N HIS A 590 10.70 7.23 3.63
CA HIS A 590 11.43 6.00 3.34
C HIS A 590 11.58 5.75 1.82
N ARG A 591 10.52 6.02 1.04
CA ARG A 591 10.52 5.86 -0.42
C ARG A 591 11.43 6.90 -1.07
N LEU A 592 11.43 8.13 -0.53
CA LEU A 592 12.33 9.18 -0.98
C LEU A 592 13.80 8.81 -0.76
N LEU A 593 14.16 8.30 0.42
CA LEU A 593 15.53 7.87 0.71
C LEU A 593 15.96 6.74 -0.21
N VAL A 594 15.13 5.72 -0.41
CA VAL A 594 15.43 4.62 -1.35
C VAL A 594 15.65 5.16 -2.77
N ALA A 595 14.79 6.07 -3.24
CA ALA A 595 14.95 6.69 -4.55
C ALA A 595 16.21 7.56 -4.65
N ALA A 596 16.60 8.25 -3.58
CA ALA A 596 17.82 9.05 -3.54
C ALA A 596 19.08 8.17 -3.56
N ILE A 597 19.09 7.08 -2.79
CA ILE A 597 20.20 6.11 -2.77
C ILE A 597 20.34 5.41 -4.12
N ASP A 598 19.23 4.99 -4.72
CA ASP A 598 19.21 4.43 -6.08
C ASP A 598 19.74 5.44 -7.11
N CYS A 599 19.38 6.71 -6.99
CA CYS A 599 19.90 7.77 -7.84
C CYS A 599 21.40 8.04 -7.62
N VAL A 600 21.93 7.89 -6.39
CA VAL A 600 23.39 7.89 -6.16
C VAL A 600 24.02 6.71 -6.91
N TRP A 601 23.45 5.51 -6.77
CA TRP A 601 23.98 4.31 -7.40
C TRP A 601 24.01 4.41 -8.93
N CYS A 602 22.93 4.93 -9.51
CA CYS A 602 22.82 5.04 -10.97
C CYS A 602 23.55 6.25 -11.55
N CYS A 603 23.51 7.42 -10.89
CA CYS A 603 24.03 8.67 -11.46
C CYS A 603 25.47 9.02 -11.02
N VAL A 604 25.93 8.52 -9.87
CA VAL A 604 27.25 8.87 -9.30
C VAL A 604 28.24 7.72 -9.48
N VAL A 605 27.90 6.53 -9.00
CA VAL A 605 28.80 5.35 -8.99
C VAL A 605 29.22 4.99 -10.42
N GLY A 606 30.50 4.73 -10.64
CA GLY A 606 31.09 4.40 -11.93
C GLY A 606 31.46 5.61 -12.79
N SER A 607 31.22 6.84 -12.34
CA SER A 607 31.73 8.07 -12.97
C SER A 607 32.77 8.73 -12.07
N VAL A 608 34.04 8.71 -12.48
CA VAL A 608 35.16 9.22 -11.68
C VAL A 608 34.96 10.69 -11.28
N ILE A 609 34.42 11.50 -12.19
CA ILE A 609 34.17 12.94 -11.96
C ILE A 609 33.10 13.11 -10.87
N ASN A 610 31.99 12.39 -11.00
CA ASN A 610 30.89 12.52 -10.05
C ASN A 610 31.23 11.92 -8.69
N GLU A 611 31.91 10.78 -8.66
CA GLU A 611 32.38 10.15 -7.42
C GLU A 611 33.31 11.08 -6.65
N ASP A 612 34.32 11.64 -7.34
CA ASP A 612 35.27 12.57 -6.73
C ASP A 612 34.56 13.80 -6.14
N GLU A 613 33.59 14.35 -6.88
CA GLU A 613 32.83 15.50 -6.43
C GLU A 613 31.87 15.17 -5.27
N PHE A 614 31.18 14.02 -5.33
CA PHE A 614 30.30 13.54 -4.27
C PHE A 614 31.09 13.33 -2.96
N ILE A 615 32.29 12.74 -3.05
CA ILE A 615 33.20 12.57 -1.92
C ILE A 615 33.65 13.93 -1.37
N GLN A 616 34.09 14.85 -2.23
CA GLN A 616 34.53 16.19 -1.82
C GLN A 616 33.43 16.99 -1.10
N LYS A 617 32.17 16.82 -1.53
CA LYS A 617 31.00 17.48 -0.92
C LYS A 617 30.44 16.74 0.30
N GLN A 618 31.19 15.82 0.90
CA GLN A 618 30.80 15.06 2.10
C GLN A 618 29.60 14.13 1.90
N GLY A 619 29.27 13.75 0.66
CA GLY A 619 28.17 12.84 0.36
C GLY A 619 28.37 11.44 0.96
N ILE A 620 29.62 10.96 1.01
CA ILE A 620 29.95 9.68 1.65
C ILE A 620 29.59 9.66 3.14
N PHE A 621 29.87 10.75 3.86
CA PHE A 621 29.54 10.84 5.29
C PHE A 621 28.01 10.82 5.50
N ALA A 622 27.24 11.48 4.63
CA ALA A 622 25.78 11.41 4.69
C ALA A 622 25.26 9.97 4.51
N LEU A 623 25.86 9.16 3.62
CA LEU A 623 25.49 7.75 3.48
C LEU A 623 25.86 6.93 4.73
N LEU A 624 27.03 7.17 5.33
CA LEU A 624 27.47 6.47 6.54
C LEU A 624 26.57 6.80 7.75
N ASP A 625 26.18 8.07 7.91
CA ASP A 625 25.23 8.50 8.95
C ASP A 625 23.86 7.84 8.77
N LEU A 626 23.43 7.60 7.53
CA LEU A 626 22.20 6.86 7.24
C LEU A 626 22.31 5.38 7.62
N ILE A 627 23.48 4.74 7.51
CA ILE A 627 23.66 3.35 7.97
C ILE A 627 23.47 3.26 9.49
N GLU A 628 24.01 4.21 10.27
CA GLU A 628 23.89 4.19 11.73
C GLU A 628 22.42 4.38 12.21
N THR A 629 21.60 5.10 11.46
CA THR A 629 20.28 5.59 11.93
C THR A 629 19.07 4.81 11.40
N ASN A 630 19.20 4.04 10.32
CA ASN A 630 18.08 3.44 9.60
C ASN A 630 17.93 1.93 9.84
N PRO A 631 16.76 1.33 9.54
CA PRO A 631 16.55 -0.11 9.69
C PRO A 631 17.39 -0.95 8.71
N LYS A 632 17.61 -2.22 9.09
CA LYS A 632 18.37 -3.23 8.34
C LYS A 632 18.11 -3.28 6.83
N SER A 633 16.84 -3.21 6.41
CA SER A 633 16.49 -3.26 4.98
C SER A 633 17.12 -2.11 4.18
N LEU A 634 17.21 -0.92 4.79
CA LEU A 634 17.82 0.25 4.17
C LEU A 634 19.34 0.23 4.33
N GLN A 635 19.85 -0.20 5.50
CA GLN A 635 21.29 -0.42 5.72
C GLN A 635 21.89 -1.33 4.66
N ASN A 636 21.21 -2.43 4.31
CA ASN A 636 21.67 -3.38 3.30
C ASN A 636 21.86 -2.74 1.91
N ILE A 637 20.93 -1.87 1.51
CA ILE A 637 20.98 -1.15 0.22
C ILE A 637 22.10 -0.10 0.25
N ILE A 638 22.20 0.68 1.33
CA ILE A 638 23.22 1.71 1.46
C ILE A 638 24.63 1.09 1.49
N LEU A 639 24.82 -0.01 2.22
CA LEU A 639 26.08 -0.74 2.26
C LEU A 639 26.49 -1.22 0.86
N GLY A 640 25.54 -1.67 0.03
CA GLY A 640 25.83 -2.06 -1.35
C GLY A 640 26.34 -0.88 -2.19
N CYS A 641 25.62 0.25 -2.13
CA CYS A 641 25.99 1.46 -2.84
C CYS A 641 27.37 2.01 -2.38
N VAL A 642 27.63 2.03 -1.07
CA VAL A 642 28.91 2.48 -0.52
C VAL A 642 30.04 1.52 -0.87
N LEU A 643 29.78 0.20 -0.92
CA LEU A 643 30.77 -0.78 -1.31
C LEU A 643 31.23 -0.56 -2.75
N ASP A 644 30.30 -0.33 -3.68
CA ASP A 644 30.66 -0.03 -5.07
C ASP A 644 31.41 1.30 -5.19
N LEU A 645 31.07 2.32 -4.39
CA LEU A 645 31.85 3.57 -4.31
C LEU A 645 33.30 3.36 -3.84
N THR A 646 33.61 2.25 -3.14
CA THR A 646 34.99 1.96 -2.71
C THR A 646 35.91 1.54 -3.84
N GLU A 647 35.38 1.26 -5.04
CA GLU A 647 36.22 1.10 -6.23
C GLU A 647 37.02 2.38 -6.53
N ASN A 648 36.52 3.54 -6.10
CA ASN A 648 37.33 4.76 -6.00
C ASN A 648 38.19 4.71 -4.72
N THR A 649 39.50 4.55 -4.89
CA THR A 649 40.46 4.44 -3.78
C THR A 649 40.46 5.64 -2.83
N LYS A 650 40.03 6.83 -3.28
CA LYS A 650 39.93 8.01 -2.41
C LYS A 650 38.84 7.82 -1.34
N CYS A 651 37.76 7.11 -1.68
CA CYS A 651 36.62 6.86 -0.79
C CYS A 651 37.06 6.15 0.51
N LEU A 652 38.00 5.21 0.41
CA LEU A 652 38.52 4.44 1.55
C LEU A 652 39.10 5.35 2.64
N HIS A 653 39.81 6.41 2.27
CA HIS A 653 40.36 7.35 3.25
C HIS A 653 39.25 8.05 4.03
N PHE A 654 38.20 8.52 3.35
CA PHE A 654 37.07 9.19 4.00
C PHE A 654 36.29 8.24 4.92
N ILE A 655 36.05 7.01 4.47
CA ILE A 655 35.41 5.96 5.29
C ILE A 655 36.19 5.74 6.59
N MET A 656 37.52 5.66 6.52
CA MET A 656 38.38 5.46 7.70
C MET A 656 38.47 6.67 8.62
N THR A 657 38.08 7.86 8.17
CA THR A 657 38.02 9.07 9.00
C THR A 657 36.65 9.32 9.61
N TRP A 658 35.60 8.61 9.17
CA TRP A 658 34.25 8.82 9.66
C TRP A 658 34.11 8.41 11.13
N GLN A 659 33.34 9.20 11.87
CA GLN A 659 33.00 8.94 13.26
C GLN A 659 31.48 9.10 13.40
N GLY A 660 30.81 8.02 13.79
CA GLY A 660 29.37 8.03 14.01
C GLY A 660 28.95 8.89 15.21
N HIS A 661 27.64 9.00 15.42
CA HIS A 661 27.07 9.75 16.55
C HIS A 661 27.55 9.23 17.91
N LYS A 662 27.83 7.92 18.02
CA LYS A 662 28.44 7.30 19.21
C LYS A 662 29.97 7.46 19.30
N GLN A 663 30.60 8.26 18.43
CA GLN A 663 32.07 8.33 18.23
C GLN A 663 32.72 7.00 17.82
N GLN A 664 31.92 6.07 17.28
CA GLN A 664 32.42 4.79 16.79
C GLN A 664 33.00 4.91 15.38
N GLN A 665 34.02 4.12 15.09
CA GLN A 665 34.61 4.00 13.76
C GLN A 665 33.72 3.12 12.85
N PHE A 666 33.84 3.28 11.53
CA PHE A 666 33.06 2.49 10.57
C PHE A 666 33.35 0.99 10.67
N THR A 667 34.59 0.61 10.93
CA THR A 667 35.04 -0.78 11.11
C THR A 667 34.35 -1.47 12.30
N HIS A 668 34.15 -0.74 13.41
CA HIS A 668 33.38 -1.21 14.56
C HIS A 668 31.90 -1.40 14.18
N LEU A 669 31.30 -0.41 13.50
CA LEU A 669 29.91 -0.49 13.04
C LEU A 669 29.68 -1.70 12.12
N LEU A 670 30.61 -2.01 11.21
CA LEU A 670 30.51 -3.21 10.36
C LEU A 670 30.51 -4.51 11.17
N CYS A 671 31.31 -4.58 12.23
CA CYS A 671 31.32 -5.74 13.13
C CYS A 671 30.04 -5.83 13.98
N GLU A 672 29.48 -4.70 14.42
CA GLU A 672 28.17 -4.62 15.09
C GLU A 672 27.07 -5.16 14.19
N LEU A 673 26.98 -4.66 12.94
CA LEU A 673 26.00 -5.11 11.95
C LEU A 673 26.13 -6.60 11.62
N TRP A 674 27.35 -7.13 11.58
CA TRP A 674 27.57 -8.57 11.39
C TRP A 674 26.98 -9.38 12.54
N ARG A 675 27.23 -8.99 13.79
CA ARG A 675 26.72 -9.68 14.97
C ARG A 675 25.19 -9.61 15.05
N ASP A 676 24.61 -8.46 14.73
CA ASP A 676 23.16 -8.28 14.67
C ASP A 676 22.52 -9.22 13.62
N GLU A 677 23.14 -9.33 12.44
CA GLU A 677 22.72 -10.25 11.39
C GLU A 677 22.80 -11.72 11.85
N GLU A 678 23.91 -12.13 12.47
CA GLU A 678 24.07 -13.49 13.01
C GLU A 678 23.05 -13.81 14.11
N HIS A 679 22.74 -12.84 14.96
CA HIS A 679 21.75 -12.98 16.01
C HIS A 679 20.34 -13.19 15.44
N GLU A 680 19.98 -12.46 14.37
CA GLU A 680 18.67 -12.55 13.71
C GLU A 680 18.47 -13.90 12.99
N ILE A 681 19.47 -14.39 12.26
CA ILE A 681 19.42 -15.70 11.61
C ILE A 681 19.69 -16.86 12.58
N HIS A 682 19.98 -16.55 13.85
CA HIS A 682 20.26 -17.46 14.95
C HIS A 682 21.45 -18.39 14.69
N VAL A 683 22.60 -17.86 14.26
CA VAL A 683 23.83 -18.66 14.15
C VAL A 683 24.29 -19.15 15.53
N SER A 684 24.76 -20.39 15.61
CA SER A 684 25.28 -20.93 16.88
C SER A 684 26.62 -20.30 17.25
N ARG A 685 26.63 -19.57 18.38
CA ARG A 685 27.79 -18.89 18.96
C ARG A 685 27.87 -19.16 20.45
N THR A 686 29.07 -19.06 21.02
CA THR A 686 29.25 -18.98 22.48
C THR A 686 28.88 -17.60 23.01
N GLU A 687 28.77 -17.43 24.33
CA GLU A 687 28.47 -16.13 24.97
C GLU A 687 29.45 -15.01 24.60
N LYS A 688 30.70 -15.36 24.21
CA LYS A 688 31.75 -14.42 23.78
C LYS A 688 31.91 -14.32 22.26
N GLY A 689 30.96 -14.83 21.47
CA GLY A 689 30.99 -14.77 20.00
C GLY A 689 31.91 -15.77 19.30
N VAL A 690 32.54 -16.70 20.04
CA VAL A 690 33.38 -17.77 19.46
C VAL A 690 32.52 -18.79 18.70
N ILE A 691 33.05 -19.34 17.61
CA ILE A 691 32.44 -20.44 16.84
C ILE A 691 32.19 -21.65 17.75
N ASN A 692 30.93 -22.09 17.81
CA ASN A 692 30.52 -23.28 18.59
C ASN A 692 30.45 -24.55 17.72
N ASP A 693 29.88 -24.45 16.50
CA ASP A 693 29.87 -25.53 15.52
C ASP A 693 30.97 -25.31 14.47
N HIS A 694 32.00 -26.13 14.51
CA HIS A 694 33.15 -26.04 13.59
C HIS A 694 32.84 -26.57 12.18
N THR A 695 31.81 -27.39 12.03
CA THR A 695 31.38 -27.94 10.74
C THR A 695 30.44 -27.00 9.99
N LYS A 696 29.69 -26.16 10.73
CA LYS A 696 28.71 -25.21 10.21
C LYS A 696 28.86 -23.82 10.85
N PRO A 697 30.00 -23.15 10.61
CA PRO A 697 30.34 -21.93 11.33
C PRO A 697 29.43 -20.74 10.99
N LEU A 698 28.76 -20.69 9.84
CA LEU A 698 27.93 -19.53 9.42
C LEU A 698 26.43 -19.84 9.30
N MET A 699 26.04 -21.09 9.47
CA MET A 699 24.71 -21.59 9.11
C MET A 699 23.67 -21.21 10.19
N GLY A 700 22.62 -20.48 9.79
CA GLY A 700 21.51 -20.12 10.68
C GLY A 700 20.49 -21.25 10.88
N VAL A 701 19.59 -21.11 11.86
CA VAL A 701 18.59 -22.16 12.20
C VAL A 701 17.67 -22.49 11.03
N LEU A 702 17.22 -21.48 10.28
CA LEU A 702 16.34 -21.69 9.13
C LEU A 702 17.05 -22.50 8.05
N GLN A 703 18.27 -22.10 7.66
CA GLN A 703 19.07 -22.81 6.65
C GLN A 703 19.30 -24.28 7.07
N GLN A 704 19.56 -24.54 8.36
CA GLN A 704 19.72 -25.91 8.89
C GLN A 704 18.42 -26.73 8.87
N SER A 705 17.26 -26.10 9.08
CA SER A 705 15.98 -26.79 9.21
C SER A 705 15.40 -27.30 7.89
N VAL A 706 15.81 -26.71 6.76
CA VAL A 706 15.26 -27.06 5.43
C VAL A 706 16.09 -28.19 4.81
N GLN A 707 15.43 -29.30 4.45
CA GLN A 707 16.08 -30.44 3.81
C GLN A 707 16.62 -30.09 2.42
N ILE A 708 17.88 -30.43 2.15
CA ILE A 708 18.52 -30.23 0.84
C ILE A 708 17.76 -31.07 -0.20
N THR A 709 17.48 -30.46 -1.35
CA THR A 709 16.74 -31.08 -2.46
C THR A 709 17.55 -30.89 -3.74
N PRO A 710 17.51 -31.86 -4.68
CA PRO A 710 18.16 -31.69 -5.98
C PRO A 710 17.64 -30.47 -6.73
N LEU A 711 18.55 -29.69 -7.32
CA LEU A 711 18.29 -28.42 -7.97
C LEU A 711 18.34 -28.55 -9.49
N ALA A 712 17.57 -27.73 -10.19
CA ALA A 712 17.68 -27.64 -11.65
C ALA A 712 18.97 -26.91 -12.05
N ARG A 713 19.46 -27.13 -13.29
CA ARG A 713 20.73 -26.60 -13.83
C ARG A 713 21.00 -25.11 -13.59
N PHE A 714 19.98 -24.27 -13.45
CA PHE A 714 20.10 -22.82 -13.30
C PHE A 714 19.59 -22.28 -11.97
N GLU A 715 19.23 -23.15 -11.03
CA GLU A 715 18.77 -22.73 -9.72
C GLU A 715 19.97 -22.53 -8.77
N PRO A 716 20.11 -21.35 -8.13
CA PRO A 716 21.16 -21.14 -7.15
C PRO A 716 20.94 -22.02 -5.92
N SER A 717 22.04 -22.49 -5.33
CA SER A 717 21.99 -23.25 -4.08
C SER A 717 21.52 -22.37 -2.91
N ARG A 718 21.08 -22.99 -1.82
CA ARG A 718 20.55 -22.22 -0.67
C ARG A 718 21.63 -21.40 0.00
N SER A 719 22.83 -21.95 0.11
CA SER A 719 24.00 -21.21 0.60
C SER A 719 24.33 -19.99 -0.28
N VAL A 720 24.00 -20.02 -1.58
CA VAL A 720 24.12 -18.86 -2.49
C VAL A 720 22.96 -17.88 -2.30
N LEU A 721 21.72 -18.36 -2.18
CA LEU A 721 20.55 -17.50 -1.91
C LEU A 721 20.70 -16.73 -0.60
N ASP A 722 21.24 -17.35 0.45
CA ASP A 722 21.55 -16.70 1.73
C ASP A 722 22.45 -15.46 1.55
N LEU A 723 23.37 -15.43 0.58
CA LEU A 723 24.24 -14.27 0.33
C LEU A 723 23.49 -13.04 -0.19
N ILE A 724 22.33 -13.24 -0.82
CA ILE A 724 21.49 -12.18 -1.38
C ILE A 724 20.64 -11.53 -0.27
N ASP A 725 20.18 -12.35 0.67
CA ASP A 725 19.20 -11.96 1.69
C ASP A 725 19.82 -11.23 2.90
N ASN A 726 21.14 -11.27 3.07
CA ASN A 726 21.84 -10.71 4.23
C ASN A 726 22.93 -9.67 3.87
N MET A 727 23.43 -8.97 4.90
CA MET A 727 24.50 -7.97 4.73
C MET A 727 25.92 -8.54 4.79
N ARG A 728 26.08 -9.84 5.13
CA ARG A 728 27.40 -10.46 5.42
C ARG A 728 28.35 -10.40 4.24
N SER A 729 27.85 -10.67 3.04
CA SER A 729 28.63 -10.61 1.80
C SER A 729 29.19 -9.20 1.54
N LYS A 730 28.40 -8.16 1.82
CA LYS A 730 28.80 -6.75 1.67
C LYS A 730 29.84 -6.35 2.72
N ILE A 731 29.61 -6.75 3.98
CA ILE A 731 30.55 -6.51 5.09
C ILE A 731 31.91 -7.16 4.79
N TYR A 732 31.92 -8.42 4.35
CA TYR A 732 33.14 -9.09 3.90
C TYR A 732 33.84 -8.33 2.76
N GLY A 733 33.07 -7.86 1.77
CA GLY A 733 33.58 -7.03 0.69
C GLY A 733 34.29 -5.76 1.17
N PHE A 734 33.76 -5.08 2.18
CA PHE A 734 34.42 -3.91 2.78
C PHE A 734 35.77 -4.27 3.40
N PHE A 735 35.84 -5.35 4.20
CA PHE A 735 37.10 -5.75 4.82
C PHE A 735 38.14 -6.23 3.79
N CYS A 736 37.72 -6.78 2.65
CA CYS A 736 38.63 -7.06 1.54
C CYS A 736 39.26 -5.78 0.96
N LYS A 737 38.56 -4.65 0.99
CA LYS A 737 39.04 -3.35 0.48
C LYS A 737 39.83 -2.57 1.53
N LEU A 738 39.40 -2.60 2.79
CA LEU A 738 40.06 -1.92 3.92
C LEU A 738 41.32 -2.67 4.41
N GLY A 739 41.32 -3.99 4.26
CA GLY A 739 42.28 -4.89 4.89
C GLY A 739 41.80 -5.37 6.27
N PHE A 740 42.44 -6.42 6.77
CA PHE A 740 42.15 -7.04 8.08
C PHE A 740 43.15 -6.62 9.17
N SER A 741 44.18 -5.84 8.82
CA SER A 741 45.26 -5.42 9.71
C SER A 741 45.22 -3.91 9.99
N GLU A 742 45.63 -3.50 11.19
CA GLU A 742 45.81 -2.08 11.57
C GLU A 742 44.53 -1.22 11.51
N LEU A 743 43.38 -1.82 11.85
CA LEU A 743 42.08 -1.14 11.85
C LEU A 743 41.87 -0.31 13.14
N PRO A 744 41.46 0.97 13.03
CA PRO A 744 41.25 1.83 14.18
C PRO A 744 39.93 1.53 14.90
N GLY A 745 39.90 1.78 16.21
CA GLY A 745 38.67 1.82 17.01
C GLY A 745 37.96 0.49 17.25
N LEU A 746 38.66 -0.64 17.09
CA LEU A 746 38.12 -1.97 17.35
C LEU A 746 38.24 -2.38 18.81
N HIS A 747 37.22 -3.08 19.31
CA HIS A 747 37.17 -3.67 20.64
C HIS A 747 37.45 -5.18 20.61
N GLU A 748 37.61 -5.80 21.79
CA GLU A 748 37.87 -7.25 21.94
C GLU A 748 36.90 -8.11 21.12
N GLU A 749 35.59 -7.84 21.24
CA GLU A 749 34.53 -8.57 20.52
C GLU A 749 34.62 -8.40 19.00
N ASP A 750 35.12 -7.27 18.51
CA ASP A 750 35.30 -7.03 17.08
C ASP A 750 36.45 -7.87 16.53
N PHE A 751 37.56 -8.03 17.26
CA PHE A 751 38.65 -8.91 16.82
C PHE A 751 38.22 -10.37 16.75
N VAL A 752 37.35 -10.82 17.67
CA VAL A 752 36.72 -12.15 17.61
C VAL A 752 35.83 -12.27 16.37
N THR A 753 35.03 -11.25 16.10
CA THR A 753 34.14 -11.19 14.92
C THR A 753 34.93 -11.19 13.61
N LEU A 754 36.03 -10.41 13.55
CA LEU A 754 36.89 -10.30 12.38
C LEU A 754 37.52 -11.62 11.96
N CYS A 755 37.87 -12.49 12.92
CA CYS A 755 38.37 -13.83 12.59
C CYS A 755 37.36 -14.63 11.75
N ILE A 756 36.06 -14.42 11.98
CA ILE A 756 34.97 -15.06 11.22
C ILE A 756 34.85 -14.39 9.86
N ILE A 757 34.84 -13.05 9.83
CA ILE A 757 34.69 -12.27 8.60
C ILE A 757 35.85 -12.58 7.63
N GLU A 758 37.09 -12.61 8.10
CA GLU A 758 38.29 -12.92 7.29
C GLU A 758 38.17 -14.29 6.59
N ASN A 759 37.55 -15.26 7.26
CA ASN A 759 37.35 -16.62 6.75
C ASN A 759 35.94 -16.85 6.16
N PHE A 760 35.15 -15.79 5.93
CA PHE A 760 33.75 -15.90 5.50
C PHE A 760 33.59 -16.69 4.20
N LEU A 761 34.40 -16.36 3.19
CA LEU A 761 34.32 -17.02 1.88
C LEU A 761 34.66 -18.51 1.99
N ASP A 762 35.69 -18.87 2.76
CA ASP A 762 36.09 -20.26 2.98
C ASP A 762 34.97 -21.07 3.64
N PHE A 763 34.33 -20.49 4.66
CA PHE A 763 33.19 -21.11 5.32
C PHE A 763 31.99 -21.28 4.39
N LYS A 764 31.66 -20.27 3.58
CA LYS A 764 30.56 -20.37 2.60
C LYS A 764 30.84 -21.38 1.51
N MET A 765 32.08 -21.46 1.03
CA MET A 765 32.49 -22.51 0.10
C MET A 765 32.32 -23.90 0.72
N GLY A 766 32.64 -24.07 2.00
CA GLY A 766 32.39 -25.30 2.75
C GLY A 766 30.91 -25.69 2.79
N GLU A 767 30.01 -24.75 3.06
CA GLU A 767 28.55 -24.99 3.03
C GLU A 767 28.08 -25.47 1.64
N ILE A 768 28.56 -24.83 0.56
CA ILE A 768 28.21 -25.21 -0.82
C ILE A 768 28.71 -26.63 -1.14
N TRP A 769 29.93 -26.99 -0.75
CA TRP A 769 30.44 -28.35 -0.95
C TRP A 769 29.63 -29.40 -0.16
N GLN A 770 29.18 -29.08 1.05
CA GLN A 770 28.27 -29.95 1.80
C GLN A 770 26.92 -30.13 1.09
N GLU A 771 26.38 -29.06 0.50
CA GLU A 771 25.14 -29.12 -0.30
C GLU A 771 25.30 -30.03 -1.52
N ILE A 772 26.37 -29.86 -2.29
CA ILE A 772 26.66 -30.67 -3.49
C ILE A 772 26.75 -32.16 -3.14
N VAL A 773 27.48 -32.52 -2.08
CA VAL A 773 27.63 -33.92 -1.67
C VAL A 773 26.29 -34.52 -1.25
N THR A 774 25.51 -33.76 -0.47
CA THR A 774 24.19 -34.21 -0.02
C THR A 774 23.23 -34.39 -1.20
N GLU A 775 23.29 -33.51 -2.21
CA GLU A 775 22.49 -33.60 -3.43
C GLU A 775 22.84 -34.86 -4.24
N LEU A 776 24.13 -35.12 -4.47
CA LEU A 776 24.59 -36.34 -5.17
C LEU A 776 24.13 -37.62 -4.46
N ASP A 777 24.18 -37.62 -3.12
CA ASP A 777 23.70 -38.74 -2.31
C ASP A 777 22.19 -38.98 -2.47
N ILE A 778 21.39 -37.90 -2.51
CA ILE A 778 19.93 -37.97 -2.71
C ILE A 778 19.59 -38.47 -4.12
N GLU A 779 20.35 -38.04 -5.14
CA GLU A 779 20.19 -38.50 -6.53
C GLU A 779 20.70 -39.94 -6.75
N GLY A 780 21.41 -40.51 -5.77
CA GLY A 780 22.01 -41.83 -5.87
C GLY A 780 23.23 -41.88 -6.80
N VAL A 781 23.88 -40.74 -7.04
CA VAL A 781 25.07 -40.62 -7.88
C VAL A 781 26.31 -40.99 -7.07
N LYS A 782 26.97 -42.09 -7.44
CA LYS A 782 28.22 -42.50 -6.79
C LYS A 782 29.42 -41.81 -7.42
N LEU A 783 30.15 -41.05 -6.62
CA LEU A 783 31.43 -40.44 -7.00
C LEU A 783 32.47 -41.52 -7.33
N VAL A 784 33.34 -41.23 -8.30
CA VAL A 784 34.51 -42.08 -8.59
C VAL A 784 35.54 -41.86 -7.48
N ALA A 785 36.38 -42.86 -7.21
CA ALA A 785 37.39 -42.81 -6.14
C ALA A 785 38.23 -41.51 -6.05
N PRO A 786 38.77 -40.93 -7.15
CA PRO A 786 39.55 -39.68 -7.05
C PRO A 786 38.67 -38.47 -6.68
N ASP A 787 37.43 -38.41 -7.17
CA ASP A 787 36.50 -37.33 -6.85
C ASP A 787 36.04 -37.42 -5.39
N GLY A 788 35.80 -38.65 -4.90
CA GLY A 788 35.52 -38.90 -3.48
C GLY A 788 36.66 -38.46 -2.57
N GLU A 789 37.92 -38.81 -2.90
CA GLU A 789 39.09 -38.37 -2.12
C GLU A 789 39.25 -36.84 -2.15
N ALA A 790 38.98 -36.20 -3.28
CA ALA A 790 39.00 -34.74 -3.39
C ALA A 790 37.93 -34.08 -2.51
N VAL A 791 36.68 -34.58 -2.58
CA VAL A 791 35.58 -34.10 -1.74
C VAL A 791 35.89 -34.28 -0.25
N ASP A 792 36.35 -35.45 0.17
CA ASP A 792 36.72 -35.72 1.57
C ASP A 792 37.86 -34.82 2.04
N THR A 793 38.78 -34.47 1.15
CA THR A 793 39.88 -33.54 1.47
C THR A 793 39.37 -32.11 1.61
N ILE A 794 38.45 -31.68 0.75
CA ILE A 794 37.83 -30.35 0.84
C ILE A 794 37.02 -30.23 2.13
N LEU A 795 36.15 -31.20 2.44
CA LEU A 795 35.34 -31.17 3.66
C LEU A 795 36.20 -31.16 4.93
N ARG A 796 37.24 -31.99 5.00
CA ARG A 796 38.20 -31.97 6.12
C ARG A 796 38.91 -30.62 6.24
N ALA A 797 39.37 -30.05 5.14
CA ALA A 797 40.03 -28.74 5.15
C ALA A 797 39.09 -27.64 5.66
N THR A 798 37.80 -27.71 5.34
CA THR A 798 36.80 -26.74 5.84
C THR A 798 36.56 -26.88 7.34
N GLU A 799 36.49 -28.10 7.87
CA GLU A 799 36.35 -28.38 9.31
C GLU A 799 37.61 -27.97 10.09
N GLU A 800 38.80 -28.31 9.58
CA GLU A 800 40.08 -27.89 10.16
C GLU A 800 40.20 -26.36 10.23
N ARG A 801 39.68 -25.64 9.22
CA ARG A 801 39.62 -24.17 9.25
C ARG A 801 38.70 -23.65 10.34
N GLY A 802 37.50 -24.24 10.51
CA GLY A 802 36.59 -23.89 11.59
C GLY A 802 37.22 -24.06 12.98
N LEU A 803 37.98 -25.14 13.18
CA LEU A 803 38.75 -25.39 14.40
C LEU A 803 39.88 -24.38 14.60
N ALA A 804 40.66 -24.09 13.57
CA ALA A 804 41.77 -23.13 13.63
C ALA A 804 41.30 -21.70 13.96
N VAL A 805 40.17 -21.28 13.37
CA VAL A 805 39.57 -19.97 13.65
C VAL A 805 39.07 -19.90 15.09
N ALA A 806 38.38 -20.94 15.58
CA ALA A 806 37.95 -21.00 16.98
C ALA A 806 39.13 -20.97 17.98
N ALA A 807 40.23 -21.67 17.66
CA ALA A 807 41.46 -21.61 18.46
C ALA A 807 42.06 -20.19 18.49
N THR A 808 42.05 -19.50 17.35
CA THR A 808 42.53 -18.11 17.22
C THR A 808 41.66 -17.15 18.03
N GLN A 809 40.33 -17.28 17.96
CA GLN A 809 39.39 -16.48 18.75
C GLN A 809 39.63 -16.67 20.26
N ASN A 810 39.77 -17.91 20.73
CA ASN A 810 40.07 -18.18 22.14
C ASN A 810 41.42 -17.60 22.58
N TYR A 811 42.44 -17.69 21.71
CA TYR A 811 43.73 -17.07 21.97
C TYR A 811 43.61 -15.54 22.14
N ILE A 812 42.84 -14.87 21.28
CA ILE A 812 42.59 -13.41 21.38
C ILE A 812 41.95 -13.07 22.72
N LEU A 813 40.86 -13.77 23.09
CA LEU A 813 40.16 -13.57 24.37
C LEU A 813 41.09 -13.78 25.58
N GLU A 814 41.96 -14.79 25.54
CA GLU A 814 42.94 -15.01 26.61
C GLU A 814 43.98 -13.90 26.71
N GLN A 815 44.42 -13.31 25.58
CA GLN A 815 45.37 -12.20 25.58
C GLN A 815 44.73 -10.94 26.17
N TYR A 816 43.51 -10.60 25.77
CA TYR A 816 42.77 -9.47 26.34
C TYR A 816 42.52 -9.66 27.83
N HIS A 817 42.07 -10.85 28.24
CA HIS A 817 41.89 -11.15 29.66
C HIS A 817 43.18 -10.99 30.48
N LYS A 818 44.33 -11.41 29.94
CA LYS A 818 45.64 -11.21 30.59
C LYS A 818 46.01 -9.73 30.66
N GLN A 819 45.72 -8.94 29.63
CA GLN A 819 45.96 -7.49 29.63
C GLN A 819 45.08 -6.78 30.66
N ASP A 820 43.79 -7.12 30.73
CA ASP A 820 42.86 -6.55 31.71
C ASP A 820 43.30 -6.84 33.14
N LEU A 821 43.71 -8.08 33.44
CA LEU A 821 44.27 -8.43 34.74
C LEU A 821 45.56 -7.64 35.06
N GLN A 822 46.39 -7.35 34.05
CA GLN A 822 47.59 -6.53 34.23
C GLN A 822 47.23 -5.07 34.49
N PHE A 823 46.24 -4.51 33.78
CA PHE A 823 45.75 -3.16 34.00
C PHE A 823 45.09 -3.02 35.37
N GLU A 824 44.24 -3.97 35.75
CA GLU A 824 43.60 -4.02 37.06
C GLU A 824 44.66 -4.08 38.18
N LYS A 825 45.68 -4.94 38.02
CA LYS A 825 46.80 -5.02 38.96
C LYS A 825 47.59 -3.71 39.04
N ALA A 826 47.90 -3.09 37.90
CA ALA A 826 48.59 -1.80 37.87
C ALA A 826 47.77 -0.69 38.55
N PHE A 827 46.44 -0.69 38.33
CA PHE A 827 45.52 0.24 38.99
C PHE A 827 45.48 0.03 40.50
N TYR A 828 45.39 -1.22 40.98
CA TYR A 828 45.46 -1.52 42.41
C TYR A 828 46.81 -1.14 43.02
N ASP A 829 47.92 -1.42 42.34
CA ASP A 829 49.25 -1.02 42.78
C ASP A 829 49.35 0.50 42.91
N ASP A 830 48.79 1.27 41.97
CA ASP A 830 48.74 2.72 42.03
C ASP A 830 47.81 3.22 43.15
N LEU A 831 46.70 2.54 43.43
CA LEU A 831 45.82 2.87 44.55
C LEU A 831 46.52 2.62 45.90
N ILE A 832 47.22 1.49 46.05
CA ILE A 832 48.03 1.16 47.22
C ILE A 832 49.17 2.17 47.38
N ARG A 833 49.87 2.54 46.30
CA ARG A 833 50.89 3.61 46.31
C ARG A 833 50.29 4.92 46.77
N ASN A 834 49.15 5.33 46.23
CA ASN A 834 48.47 6.56 46.64
C ASN A 834 48.05 6.54 48.12
N HIS A 835 47.58 5.39 48.63
CA HIS A 835 47.23 5.23 50.05
C HIS A 835 48.47 5.29 50.95
N THR A 836 49.52 4.56 50.61
CA THR A 836 50.79 4.57 51.35
C THR A 836 51.47 5.95 51.31
N PHE A 837 51.38 6.69 50.20
CA PHE A 837 51.82 8.08 50.14
C PHE A 837 51.01 8.98 51.07
N LYS A 838 49.68 8.80 51.16
CA LYS A 838 48.83 9.54 52.11
C LYS A 838 49.19 9.21 53.57
N GLU A 839 49.38 7.94 53.91
CA GLU A 839 49.80 7.51 55.25
C GLU A 839 51.18 8.09 55.62
N LYS A 840 52.17 7.97 54.73
CA LYS A 840 53.49 8.57 54.93
C LYS A 840 53.42 10.09 55.09
N ARG A 841 52.58 10.80 54.31
CA ARG A 841 52.34 12.24 54.52
C ARG A 841 51.74 12.53 55.89
N LEU A 842 50.83 11.70 56.36
CA LEU A 842 50.15 11.86 57.64
C LEU A 842 51.08 11.55 58.82
N GLU A 843 51.96 10.55 58.68
CA GLU A 843 53.05 10.26 59.63
C GLU A 843 54.08 11.38 59.65
N GLN A 844 54.53 11.86 58.49
CA GLN A 844 55.43 13.02 58.40
C GLN A 844 54.80 14.27 59.03
N TRP A 845 53.50 14.48 58.83
CA TRP A 845 52.75 15.56 59.46
C TRP A 845 52.65 15.38 60.99
N LYS A 846 52.35 14.18 61.47
CA LYS A 846 52.36 13.84 62.91
C LYS A 846 53.75 14.02 63.53
N ALA A 847 54.80 13.59 62.84
CA ALA A 847 56.19 13.75 63.27
C ALA A 847 56.58 15.24 63.28
N TYR A 848 56.16 16.02 62.28
CA TYR A 848 56.34 17.46 62.24
C TYR A 848 55.64 18.15 63.42
N LEU A 849 54.37 17.83 63.68
CA LEU A 849 53.61 18.32 64.82
C LEU A 849 54.24 17.92 66.17
N ALA A 850 54.70 16.68 66.30
CA ALA A 850 55.39 16.21 67.51
C ALA A 850 56.72 16.95 67.74
N ARG A 851 57.44 17.25 66.66
CA ARG A 851 58.69 18.02 66.67
C ARG A 851 58.46 19.48 67.08
N THR A 852 57.36 20.10 66.67
CA THR A 852 57.06 21.51 67.04
C THR A 852 56.41 21.64 68.42
N SER A 853 55.77 20.60 68.94
CA SER A 853 55.07 20.63 70.23
C SER A 853 55.85 20.05 71.42
N LYS A 854 56.84 19.16 71.20
CA LYS A 854 57.65 18.53 72.26
C LYS A 854 59.13 18.84 72.09
N TYR A 855 59.68 19.69 72.96
CA TYR A 855 61.09 20.11 72.95
C TYR A 855 62.13 18.95 72.93
N PRO A 856 61.94 17.82 73.65
CA PRO A 856 62.89 16.71 73.60
C PRO A 856 62.98 16.03 72.23
N LEU A 857 61.85 15.91 71.51
CA LEU A 857 61.80 15.31 70.17
C LEU A 857 62.40 16.25 69.10
N LEU A 858 62.28 17.57 69.30
CA LEU A 858 62.97 18.57 68.47
C LEU A 858 64.50 18.42 68.58
N MET A 859 65.02 18.32 69.80
CA MET A 859 66.45 18.17 70.03
C MET A 859 66.98 16.86 69.45
N ALA A 860 66.28 15.74 69.68
CA ALA A 860 66.65 14.45 69.10
C ALA A 860 66.63 14.45 67.56
N ALA A 861 65.65 15.11 66.93
CA ALA A 861 65.59 15.24 65.47
C ALA A 861 66.71 16.14 64.93
N LYS A 862 67.07 17.21 65.66
CA LYS A 862 68.22 18.08 65.32
C LYS A 862 69.54 17.33 65.43
N ASP A 863 69.70 16.51 66.47
CA ASP A 863 70.89 15.68 66.65
C ASP A 863 70.99 14.60 65.57
N TYR A 864 69.88 13.95 65.21
CA TYR A 864 69.82 13.00 64.10
C TYR A 864 70.16 13.68 62.76
N GLN A 865 69.65 14.88 62.50
CA GLN A 865 69.98 15.65 61.30
C GLN A 865 71.48 16.01 61.28
N ASN A 866 72.05 16.44 62.40
CA ASN A 866 73.49 16.69 62.51
C ASN A 866 74.32 15.41 62.30
N GLN A 867 73.84 14.25 62.76
CA GLN A 867 74.47 12.95 62.53
C GLN A 867 74.42 12.53 61.06
N ALA A 868 73.27 12.67 60.41
CA ALA A 868 73.11 12.40 58.99
C ALA A 868 73.99 13.32 58.14
N ILE A 869 74.08 14.61 58.47
CA ILE A 869 74.99 15.57 57.83
C ILE A 869 76.45 15.15 58.00
N ARG A 870 76.84 14.66 59.19
CA ARG A 870 78.19 14.14 59.43
C ARG A 870 78.47 12.87 58.61
N GLN A 871 77.48 11.98 58.48
CA GLN A 871 77.60 10.74 57.69
C GLN A 871 77.59 10.96 56.18
N SER A 872 76.95 12.04 55.70
CA SER A 872 76.98 12.42 54.28
C SER A 872 78.24 13.18 53.87
N ARG A 873 79.14 13.51 54.81
CA ARG A 873 80.45 14.11 54.50
C ARG A 873 81.38 12.99 54.02
N PRO A 874 82.07 13.15 52.87
CA PRO A 874 83.06 12.17 52.41
C PRO A 874 84.26 12.08 53.37
N ASP A 875 84.90 10.91 53.45
CA ASP A 875 86.09 10.69 54.28
C ASP A 875 87.26 11.56 53.80
N GLU A 876 87.96 12.25 54.71
CA GLU A 876 89.04 13.22 54.44
C GLU A 876 90.31 12.64 53.77
N LYS A 877 90.33 11.36 53.35
CA LYS A 877 91.52 10.69 52.82
C LYS A 877 91.67 10.70 51.29
N ASP A 878 90.67 11.14 50.53
CA ASP A 878 90.69 11.12 49.05
C ASP A 878 90.76 12.53 48.41
N TYR A 879 91.66 13.39 48.88
CA TYR A 879 91.85 14.75 48.34
C TYR A 879 93.28 15.03 47.86
N SER A 880 93.84 14.18 46.99
CA SER A 880 95.15 14.43 46.37
C SER A 880 95.09 15.01 44.94
N GLY A 881 93.91 15.40 44.44
CA GLY A 881 93.74 15.85 43.05
C GLY A 881 93.02 17.19 42.80
N TYR A 882 92.50 17.89 43.82
CA TYR A 882 91.64 19.06 43.61
C TYR A 882 92.27 20.37 44.12
N HIS A 883 92.75 21.22 43.20
CA HIS A 883 93.29 22.56 43.47
C HIS A 883 92.19 23.63 43.54
N THR A 884 91.18 23.47 44.40
CA THR A 884 90.40 24.59 44.99
C THR A 884 89.43 24.03 46.03
N VAL A 885 89.64 24.36 47.30
CA VAL A 885 88.74 23.98 48.40
C VAL A 885 87.93 25.22 48.77
N HIS A 886 86.64 25.23 48.43
CA HIS A 886 85.72 26.26 48.92
C HIS A 886 85.14 25.84 50.27
N ASN A 887 85.17 26.75 51.24
CA ASN A 887 84.58 26.53 52.55
C ASN A 887 83.04 26.53 52.41
N LEU A 888 82.41 25.38 52.64
CA LEU A 888 80.96 25.19 52.52
C LEU A 888 80.20 25.52 53.82
N GLU A 889 80.89 25.94 54.88
CA GLU A 889 80.25 26.30 56.15
C GLU A 889 79.81 27.77 56.16
N ILE A 890 78.50 27.99 56.01
CA ILE A 890 77.88 29.29 56.29
C ILE A 890 77.37 29.27 57.74
N PRO A 891 77.94 30.06 58.67
CA PRO A 891 77.48 30.08 60.05
C PRO A 891 76.05 30.65 60.13
N ASN A 892 75.20 30.01 60.94
CA ASN A 892 73.76 30.34 61.16
C ASN A 892 72.78 30.00 60.03
N LEU A 893 73.11 29.09 59.11
CA LEU A 893 72.12 28.57 58.17
C LEU A 893 71.25 27.47 58.84
N SER A 894 69.96 27.74 59.02
CA SER A 894 68.97 26.79 59.57
C SER A 894 68.31 25.90 58.50
N ILE A 895 68.91 25.83 57.31
CA ILE A 895 68.41 25.08 56.16
C ILE A 895 69.55 24.20 55.61
N THR A 896 69.30 22.90 55.48
CA THR A 896 70.20 21.98 54.76
C THR A 896 70.13 22.27 53.26
N ALA A 897 71.20 22.85 52.70
CA ALA A 897 71.40 22.88 51.25
C ALA A 897 71.98 21.53 50.81
N PHE A 898 71.27 20.80 49.95
CA PHE A 898 71.82 19.61 49.28
C PHE A 898 72.60 20.08 48.04
N THR A 899 73.91 19.84 48.03
CA THR A 899 74.72 19.90 46.81
C THR A 899 74.77 18.50 46.20
N GLY A 900 74.24 18.32 44.99
CA GLY A 900 74.41 17.08 44.23
C GLY A 900 75.86 16.87 43.78
N PRO A 901 76.24 15.67 43.34
CA PRO A 901 77.56 15.42 42.79
C PRO A 901 77.78 16.27 41.54
N PHE A 902 78.95 16.92 41.46
CA PHE A 902 79.42 17.57 40.24
C PHE A 902 79.49 16.52 39.12
N LEU A 903 78.68 16.68 38.07
CA LEU A 903 78.89 15.98 36.81
C LEU A 903 79.80 16.85 35.95
N GLN A 904 81.00 16.37 35.67
CA GLN A 904 81.87 16.96 34.67
C GLN A 904 81.21 16.74 33.30
N ILE A 905 80.72 17.81 32.67
CA ILE A 905 80.33 17.77 31.26
C ILE A 905 81.64 17.74 30.46
N GLU A 906 82.09 16.56 30.06
CA GLU A 906 83.05 16.47 28.95
C GLU A 906 82.31 16.93 27.69
N SER A 907 82.71 18.09 27.17
CA SER A 907 82.36 18.50 25.82
C SER A 907 82.76 17.41 24.83
N THR A 908 81.88 17.14 23.88
CA THR A 908 82.07 16.25 22.73
C THR A 908 83.51 16.34 22.19
N PRO A 909 84.24 15.23 22.01
CA PRO A 909 85.57 15.26 21.40
C PRO A 909 85.52 15.88 20.00
N VAL A 910 86.39 16.86 19.75
CA VAL A 910 86.54 17.56 18.45
C VAL A 910 86.89 16.58 17.30
N GLU A 911 87.30 15.36 17.63
CA GLU A 911 87.65 14.29 16.69
C GLU A 911 86.43 13.69 15.95
N LEU A 912 85.21 13.87 16.47
CA LEU A 912 83.96 13.46 15.81
C LEU A 912 83.35 14.54 14.91
N LEU A 913 83.93 15.74 14.85
CA LEU A 913 83.44 16.86 14.04
C LEU A 913 84.20 17.07 12.73
N ASN A 914 85.26 16.29 12.45
CA ASN A 914 86.05 16.40 11.22
C ASN A 914 86.33 15.03 10.59
N LYS A 915 85.34 14.47 9.89
CA LYS A 915 85.59 13.56 8.76
C LYS A 915 84.36 13.50 7.83
N HIS A 916 84.53 14.15 6.68
CA HIS A 916 83.81 13.99 5.41
C HIS A 916 82.41 14.61 5.23
N ARG A 917 82.42 15.93 4.96
CA ARG A 917 81.55 16.55 3.94
C ARG A 917 82.43 17.30 2.94
N GLN A 918 82.48 16.78 1.71
CA GLN A 918 83.04 17.26 0.42
C GLN A 918 83.54 15.98 -0.26
N THR A 919 82.99 15.44 -1.34
CA THR A 919 82.43 15.95 -2.60
C THR A 919 81.62 14.76 -3.20
N GLU A 920 80.52 14.86 -3.93
CA GLU A 920 80.29 15.28 -5.33
C GLU A 920 78.76 15.17 -5.54
N LEU A 921 78.03 16.24 -5.88
CA LEU A 921 77.66 16.66 -7.25
C LEU A 921 76.92 15.61 -8.10
N THR A 922 75.74 16.04 -8.60
CA THR A 922 74.85 15.47 -9.63
C THR A 922 74.00 14.28 -9.16
N SER A 923 72.68 14.39 -9.04
CA SER A 923 71.66 14.63 -10.07
C SER A 923 70.31 14.81 -9.40
#